data_AF-F9XDY4-F1
#
_entry.id   AF-F9XDY4-F1
#
_cell.length_a   1.000
_cell.length_b   1.000
_cell.length_c   1.000
_cell.angle_alpha   90.00
_cell.angle_beta   90.00
_cell.angle_gamma   90.00
#
_symmetry.space_group_name_H-M   'P 1'
#
loop_
_entity.id
_entity.type
_entity.pdbx_description
1 polymer ?
#
loop_
_entity_poly.entity_id
_entity_poly.type
_entity_poly.pdbx_seq_one_letter_code
_entity_poly.pdbx_strand_id
1 'polypeptide(L)'
;MARKDFHHPFTPYDIQQQFMEAVYKCIEESKVGIFESPTGTGKSLSLICGALTWLRENKRKTYGEAIATVDIDDEEPEWMRRHAVDARVAEIRRMRDDFEARLERVRQRERKIKERANGGTEPAFKRRKQDHEKQDDSDEAQFVLDDYDSDDERKSSDQTEFSSATTTLMTKLGLLNRKDDGGIADEEPDEMKIFFCSRTHSQLSQFVGELKRVGLPPGFPPADLKNSGTVEPTEELKHLTLGSRKNLCINEKVNKLTSQTAINEKCIELQQSTTPTDKKCGFLPNKDSEDVVLEFRDHALAKIRDIEDLATLGSKLQICPYYASRPGIGHAEMVTLPYPLLLQKAAREALGINLKGHVVIIDEAHNLMSAVEGIYSVQISDAQLNRARDSLMVYLQKFRNRLKGSNRSYVTQVVRVIDSLLQFTRSVQDEKTPGSVVAASALLAGKSVDQINLSKLIRYINESKLARKVEGYSVYKSQFEAGDCSTPQQVEKADVPTLTHVQNFLLALMNPSREGRFLWSKEDKNITIRYLLLDPSEHFREVVESARAVILAGGTMSPMEEYKQQLFPYLDSITTFSCGHLIPPSSLYVRAITSDIDGRVDFTFKSRTDATALRLGRALAEIAKKVKGGMIVFFPSYSYLESTLAFWKTQPIFSQFEAIKPVFCDERSGAAETTFRTYSEAIAGSSTRGAILLSVIGGKLSEGINFADDLGRCVVVVGLPYPNLETPEWKSKMQYLEEQAGTRGEAKRTASREYAENVCMRSVNQAIGRVIRHKDDWASILLFDARYADDRIRSKLPGWIRSSVDEKTDGRVEGVVAGLEAFFT
;
A
#
# COMPACT_ATOMS: atom_id res chain seq x y z
N MET A 1 -28.34 -16.09 -23.60
CA MET A 1 -27.63 -16.82 -22.52
C MET A 1 -28.21 -16.35 -21.20
N ALA A 2 -28.50 -17.25 -20.26
CA ALA A 2 -28.94 -16.86 -18.93
C ALA A 2 -27.83 -16.05 -18.24
N ARG A 3 -28.18 -14.92 -17.59
CA ARG A 3 -27.22 -14.15 -16.80
C ARG A 3 -26.72 -15.00 -15.65
N LYS A 4 -25.40 -14.98 -15.40
CA LYS A 4 -24.80 -15.75 -14.32
C LYS A 4 -25.13 -15.10 -12.97
N ASP A 5 -25.51 -15.91 -11.98
CA ASP A 5 -25.64 -15.41 -10.61
C ASP A 5 -24.26 -15.35 -9.95
N PHE A 6 -23.88 -14.17 -9.49
CA PHE A 6 -22.63 -13.92 -8.75
C PHE A 6 -22.87 -13.80 -7.25
N HIS A 7 -24.07 -14.13 -6.78
CA HIS A 7 -24.47 -14.06 -5.36
C HIS A 7 -24.24 -12.67 -4.76
N HIS A 8 -24.49 -11.64 -5.56
CA HIS A 8 -24.38 -10.27 -5.12
C HIS A 8 -25.43 -10.01 -4.02
N PRO A 9 -25.07 -9.41 -2.87
CA PRO A 9 -25.98 -9.27 -1.73
C PRO A 9 -27.16 -8.32 -1.97
N PHE A 10 -27.12 -7.60 -3.09
CA PHE A 10 -28.17 -6.72 -3.59
C PHE A 10 -28.45 -7.05 -5.06
N THR A 11 -29.55 -6.57 -5.63
CA THR A 11 -29.75 -6.65 -7.08
C THR A 11 -28.66 -5.84 -7.81
N PRO A 12 -27.76 -6.49 -8.57
CA PRO A 12 -26.67 -5.78 -9.21
C PRO A 12 -27.18 -4.96 -10.40
N TYR A 13 -26.58 -3.79 -10.62
CA TYR A 13 -26.79 -3.02 -11.86
C TYR A 13 -26.17 -3.76 -13.06
N ASP A 14 -26.66 -3.49 -14.27
CA ASP A 14 -26.13 -4.11 -15.48
C ASP A 14 -24.62 -3.89 -15.65
N ILE A 15 -24.10 -2.71 -15.27
CA ILE A 15 -22.65 -2.43 -15.31
C ILE A 15 -21.87 -3.27 -14.28
N GLN A 16 -22.45 -3.55 -13.11
CA GLN A 16 -21.82 -4.38 -12.09
C GLN A 16 -21.80 -5.84 -12.54
N GLN A 17 -22.87 -6.29 -13.18
CA GLN A 17 -22.95 -7.61 -13.80
C GLN A 17 -21.86 -7.79 -14.86
N GLN A 18 -21.72 -6.84 -15.79
CA GLN A 18 -20.65 -6.86 -16.79
C GLN A 18 -19.26 -6.85 -16.16
N PHE A 19 -19.06 -6.05 -15.10
CA PHE A 19 -17.80 -6.02 -14.36
C PHE A 19 -17.49 -7.39 -13.75
N MET A 20 -18.45 -8.01 -13.06
CA MET A 20 -18.28 -9.35 -12.45
C MET A 20 -17.98 -10.43 -13.51
N GLU A 21 -18.66 -10.40 -14.65
CA GLU A 21 -18.41 -11.31 -15.78
C GLU A 21 -17.00 -11.13 -16.37
N ALA A 22 -16.55 -9.89 -16.53
CA ALA A 22 -15.23 -9.59 -17.04
C ALA A 22 -14.12 -10.02 -16.07
N VAL A 23 -14.31 -9.80 -14.76
CA VAL A 23 -13.39 -10.29 -13.71
C VAL A 23 -13.33 -11.81 -13.73
N TYR A 24 -14.47 -12.50 -13.69
CA TYR A 24 -14.55 -13.96 -13.73
C TYR A 24 -13.80 -14.52 -14.95
N LYS A 25 -14.07 -13.99 -16.14
CA LYS A 25 -13.44 -14.44 -17.38
C LYS A 25 -11.93 -14.22 -17.38
N CYS A 26 -11.47 -13.08 -16.87
CA CYS A 26 -10.04 -12.79 -16.77
C CYS A 26 -9.29 -13.78 -15.86
N ILE A 27 -9.91 -14.21 -14.76
CA ILE A 27 -9.33 -15.20 -13.85
C ILE A 27 -9.34 -16.60 -14.47
N GLU A 28 -10.45 -16.98 -15.12
CA GLU A 28 -10.57 -18.27 -15.82
C GLU A 28 -9.48 -18.41 -16.89
N GLU A 29 -9.25 -17.37 -17.68
CA GLU A 29 -8.25 -17.32 -18.75
C GLU A 29 -6.80 -17.14 -18.25
N SER A 30 -6.57 -17.03 -16.94
CA SER A 30 -5.24 -16.83 -16.34
C SER A 30 -4.49 -15.61 -16.90
N LYS A 31 -5.19 -14.48 -17.05
CA LYS A 31 -4.65 -13.26 -17.65
C LYS A 31 -4.40 -12.15 -16.64
N VAL A 32 -3.60 -11.17 -17.07
CA VAL A 32 -3.55 -9.85 -16.43
C VAL A 32 -4.73 -9.00 -16.94
N GLY A 33 -5.46 -8.40 -16.01
CA GLY A 33 -6.61 -7.56 -16.32
C GLY A 33 -6.55 -6.19 -15.65
N ILE A 34 -6.91 -5.14 -16.38
CA ILE A 34 -6.99 -3.75 -15.90
C ILE A 34 -8.46 -3.32 -15.94
N PHE A 35 -9.00 -3.02 -14.77
CA PHE A 35 -10.41 -2.75 -14.56
C PHE A 35 -10.61 -1.35 -13.98
N GLU A 36 -11.35 -0.52 -14.71
CA GLU A 36 -11.81 0.78 -14.24
C GLU A 36 -13.27 0.70 -13.84
N SER A 37 -13.56 1.08 -12.58
CA SER A 37 -14.92 1.21 -12.07
C SER A 37 -15.04 2.51 -11.30
N PRO A 38 -15.81 3.50 -11.79
CA PRO A 38 -15.95 4.80 -11.12
C PRO A 38 -16.35 4.65 -9.65
N THR A 39 -15.95 5.62 -8.83
CA THR A 39 -16.33 5.68 -7.42
C THR A 39 -17.86 5.63 -7.25
N GLY A 40 -18.33 4.96 -6.20
CA GLY A 40 -19.76 4.83 -5.91
C GLY A 40 -20.51 3.75 -6.70
N THR A 41 -19.86 3.06 -7.65
CA THR A 41 -20.46 1.98 -8.45
C THR A 41 -20.44 0.60 -7.78
N GLY A 42 -19.98 0.49 -6.52
CA GLY A 42 -19.88 -0.81 -5.83
C GLY A 42 -18.74 -1.70 -6.34
N LYS A 43 -17.61 -1.10 -6.75
CA LYS A 43 -16.40 -1.77 -7.25
C LYS A 43 -15.95 -2.92 -6.34
N SER A 44 -15.77 -2.65 -5.06
CA SER A 44 -15.22 -3.60 -4.10
C SER A 44 -16.13 -4.83 -3.92
N LEU A 45 -17.44 -4.64 -3.70
CA LEU A 45 -18.43 -5.73 -3.75
C LEU A 45 -18.43 -6.51 -5.07
N SER A 46 -18.36 -5.82 -6.22
CA SER A 46 -18.34 -6.48 -7.53
C SER A 46 -17.07 -7.33 -7.73
N LEU A 47 -15.91 -6.85 -7.28
CA LEU A 47 -14.65 -7.62 -7.27
C LEU A 47 -14.77 -8.86 -6.40
N ILE A 48 -15.32 -8.72 -5.18
CA ILE A 48 -15.53 -9.83 -4.24
C ILE A 48 -16.41 -10.90 -4.87
N CYS A 49 -17.59 -10.51 -5.37
CA CYS A 49 -18.58 -11.44 -5.89
C CYS A 49 -18.05 -12.15 -7.15
N GLY A 50 -17.44 -11.41 -8.09
CA GLY A 50 -16.85 -11.99 -9.30
C GLY A 50 -15.74 -13.00 -9.00
N ALA A 51 -14.81 -12.64 -8.12
CA ALA A 51 -13.65 -13.48 -7.80
C ALA A 51 -14.01 -14.68 -6.91
N LEU A 52 -14.86 -14.51 -5.89
CA LEU A 52 -15.24 -15.61 -5.02
C LEU A 52 -16.19 -16.61 -5.70
N THR A 53 -17.09 -16.14 -6.58
CA THR A 53 -17.91 -17.04 -7.40
C THR A 53 -17.01 -17.91 -8.28
N TRP A 54 -16.00 -17.30 -8.91
CA TRP A 54 -14.98 -18.06 -9.65
C TRP A 54 -14.25 -19.07 -8.77
N LEU A 55 -13.80 -18.67 -7.57
CA LEU A 55 -13.09 -19.57 -6.66
C LEU A 55 -13.94 -20.79 -6.26
N ARG A 56 -15.21 -20.57 -5.91
CA ARG A 56 -16.13 -21.64 -5.52
C ARG A 56 -16.38 -22.60 -6.68
N GLU A 57 -16.61 -22.09 -7.89
CA GLU A 57 -16.79 -22.94 -9.07
C GLU A 57 -15.50 -23.67 -9.47
N ASN A 58 -14.35 -23.02 -9.39
CA ASN A 58 -13.07 -23.65 -9.65
C ASN A 58 -12.82 -24.79 -8.67
N LYS A 59 -13.11 -24.61 -7.37
CA LYS A 59 -13.05 -25.70 -6.39
C LYS A 59 -13.94 -26.89 -6.79
N ARG A 60 -15.16 -26.65 -7.26
CA ARG A 60 -16.05 -27.72 -7.77
C ARG A 60 -15.48 -28.42 -9.00
N LYS A 61 -14.91 -27.67 -9.95
CA LYS A 61 -14.28 -28.21 -11.16
C LYS A 61 -13.05 -29.06 -10.81
N THR A 62 -12.10 -28.50 -10.07
CA THR A 62 -10.87 -29.20 -9.63
C THR A 62 -11.20 -30.44 -8.81
N TYR A 63 -12.24 -30.40 -7.99
CA TYR A 63 -12.73 -31.58 -7.29
C TYR A 63 -13.26 -32.66 -8.24
N GLY A 64 -14.08 -32.30 -9.23
CA GLY A 64 -14.55 -33.23 -10.25
C GLY A 64 -13.41 -33.80 -11.10
N GLU A 65 -12.39 -33.00 -11.40
CA GLU A 65 -11.18 -33.42 -12.10
C GLU A 65 -10.33 -34.37 -11.24
N ALA A 66 -10.12 -34.06 -9.96
CA ALA A 66 -9.37 -34.92 -9.03
C ALA A 66 -10.00 -36.30 -8.86
N ILE A 67 -11.34 -36.38 -8.97
CA ILE A 67 -12.09 -37.65 -9.03
C ILE A 67 -11.79 -38.41 -10.32
N ALA A 68 -11.69 -37.69 -11.44
CA ALA A 68 -11.48 -38.28 -12.76
C ALA A 68 -10.02 -38.70 -13.04
N THR A 69 -9.03 -38.04 -12.41
CA THR A 69 -7.59 -38.27 -12.60
C THR A 69 -6.98 -39.30 -11.66
N VAL A 70 -7.77 -40.09 -10.93
CA VAL A 70 -7.22 -41.23 -10.18
C VAL A 70 -6.73 -42.24 -11.22
N ASP A 71 -5.42 -42.25 -11.48
CA ASP A 71 -4.75 -43.21 -12.35
C ASP A 71 -4.89 -44.60 -11.73
N ILE A 72 -5.57 -45.48 -12.47
CA ILE A 72 -5.78 -46.86 -12.06
C ILE A 72 -5.42 -47.71 -13.26
N ASP A 73 -4.57 -48.71 -13.01
CA ASP A 73 -4.04 -49.61 -14.01
C ASP A 73 -5.19 -50.18 -14.87
N ASP A 74 -5.05 -50.14 -16.19
CA ASP A 74 -6.13 -50.53 -17.12
C ASP A 74 -6.52 -52.02 -16.97
N GLU A 75 -5.67 -52.81 -16.31
CA GLU A 75 -5.87 -54.23 -16.01
C GLU A 75 -6.78 -54.51 -14.79
N GLU A 76 -7.09 -53.53 -13.93
CA GLU A 76 -7.92 -53.76 -12.74
C GLU A 76 -9.43 -53.76 -13.04
N PRO A 77 -10.27 -54.58 -12.38
CA PRO A 77 -11.73 -54.58 -12.60
C PRO A 77 -12.43 -53.25 -12.23
N GLU A 78 -13.43 -52.82 -13.02
CA GLU A 78 -14.15 -51.53 -12.84
C GLU A 78 -14.65 -51.25 -11.41
N TRP A 79 -15.09 -52.28 -10.68
CA TRP A 79 -15.62 -52.13 -9.32
C TRP A 79 -14.54 -51.75 -8.30
N MET A 80 -13.30 -52.24 -8.49
CA MET A 80 -12.16 -51.93 -7.65
C MET A 80 -11.69 -50.49 -7.91
N ARG A 81 -11.73 -50.07 -9.18
CA ARG A 81 -11.42 -48.70 -9.58
C ARG A 81 -12.38 -47.69 -8.95
N ARG A 82 -13.68 -47.96 -9.06
CA ARG A 82 -14.73 -47.13 -8.44
C ARG A 82 -14.57 -47.06 -6.92
N HIS A 83 -14.25 -48.19 -6.27
CA HIS A 83 -14.02 -48.20 -4.83
C HIS A 83 -12.80 -47.39 -4.40
N ALA A 84 -11.70 -47.40 -5.16
CA ALA A 84 -10.51 -46.60 -4.88
C ALA A 84 -10.79 -45.09 -5.01
N VAL A 85 -11.49 -44.68 -6.07
CA VAL A 85 -11.96 -43.30 -6.27
C VAL A 85 -12.90 -42.88 -5.14
N ASP A 86 -13.90 -43.71 -4.84
CA ASP A 86 -14.90 -43.43 -3.79
C ASP A 86 -14.25 -43.34 -2.41
N ALA A 87 -13.25 -44.18 -2.10
CA ALA A 87 -12.50 -44.14 -0.84
C ALA A 87 -11.69 -42.85 -0.70
N ARG A 88 -10.96 -42.43 -1.75
CA ARG A 88 -10.18 -41.19 -1.74
C ARG A 88 -11.06 -39.94 -1.67
N VAL A 89 -12.20 -39.98 -2.36
CA VAL A 89 -13.24 -38.95 -2.25
C VAL A 89 -13.80 -38.86 -0.84
N ALA A 90 -14.13 -39.99 -0.23
CA ALA A 90 -14.66 -40.05 1.13
C ALA A 90 -13.64 -39.53 2.15
N GLU A 91 -12.35 -39.80 1.96
CA GLU A 91 -11.26 -39.30 2.80
C GLU A 91 -11.11 -37.78 2.72
N ILE A 92 -11.03 -37.21 1.51
CA ILE A 92 -10.95 -35.75 1.30
C ILE A 92 -12.18 -35.05 1.90
N ARG A 93 -13.37 -35.62 1.70
CA ARG A 93 -14.60 -35.10 2.31
C ARG A 93 -14.55 -35.14 3.83
N ARG A 94 -14.16 -36.28 4.41
CA ARG A 94 -14.08 -36.45 5.86
C ARG A 94 -13.14 -35.45 6.51
N MET A 95 -11.93 -35.25 5.96
CA MET A 95 -10.99 -34.26 6.49
C MET A 95 -11.59 -32.85 6.50
N ARG A 96 -12.30 -32.48 5.44
CA ARG A 96 -12.98 -31.19 5.35
C ARG A 96 -14.16 -31.06 6.29
N ASP A 97 -15.03 -32.07 6.36
CA ASP A 97 -16.20 -32.08 7.25
C ASP A 97 -15.74 -32.00 8.71
N ASP A 98 -14.65 -32.68 9.07
CA ASP A 98 -14.02 -32.60 10.39
C ASP A 98 -13.48 -31.18 10.68
N PHE A 99 -12.86 -30.54 9.69
CA PHE A 99 -12.38 -29.15 9.79
C PHE A 99 -13.54 -28.15 9.92
N GLU A 100 -14.60 -28.28 9.12
CA GLU A 100 -15.78 -27.42 9.17
C GLU A 100 -16.56 -27.62 10.49
N ALA A 101 -16.69 -28.85 10.97
CA ALA A 101 -17.27 -29.14 12.28
C ALA A 101 -16.45 -28.54 13.44
N ARG A 102 -15.11 -28.47 13.30
CA ARG A 102 -14.24 -27.78 14.25
C ARG A 102 -14.48 -26.28 14.26
N LEU A 103 -14.55 -25.63 13.09
CA LEU A 103 -14.86 -24.21 12.97
C LEU A 103 -16.27 -23.89 13.50
N GLU A 104 -17.25 -24.74 13.22
CA GLU A 104 -18.63 -24.54 13.70
C GLU A 104 -18.74 -24.64 15.22
N ARG A 105 -18.01 -25.57 15.85
CA ARG A 105 -17.89 -25.62 17.33
C ARG A 105 -17.33 -24.33 17.91
N VAL A 106 -16.34 -23.74 17.25
CA VAL A 106 -15.75 -22.45 17.64
C VAL A 106 -16.77 -21.32 17.52
N ARG A 107 -17.52 -21.25 16.40
CA ARG A 107 -18.60 -20.26 16.21
C ARG A 107 -19.67 -20.36 17.29
N GLN A 108 -20.14 -21.57 17.60
CA GLN A 108 -21.13 -21.80 18.64
C GLN A 108 -20.63 -21.39 20.02
N ARG A 109 -19.35 -21.64 20.34
CA ARG A 109 -18.73 -21.21 21.60
C ARG A 109 -18.69 -19.69 21.68
N GLU A 110 -18.27 -18.99 20.62
CA GLU A 110 -18.26 -17.51 20.60
C GLU A 110 -19.66 -16.92 20.71
N ARG A 111 -20.66 -17.49 20.02
CA ARG A 111 -22.05 -17.05 20.09
C ARG A 111 -22.60 -17.14 21.51
N LYS A 112 -22.37 -18.28 22.20
CA LYS A 112 -22.74 -18.47 23.61
C LYS A 112 -22.06 -17.47 24.54
N ILE A 113 -20.78 -17.14 24.29
CA ILE A 113 -20.05 -16.12 25.07
C ILE A 113 -20.66 -14.74 24.84
N LYS A 114 -21.00 -14.38 23.60
CA LYS A 114 -21.61 -13.09 23.26
C LYS A 114 -23.03 -12.94 23.84
N GLU A 115 -23.84 -13.99 23.78
CA GLU A 115 -25.19 -14.03 24.37
C GLU A 115 -25.13 -13.86 25.90
N ARG A 116 -24.13 -14.47 26.57
CA ARG A 116 -23.88 -14.27 28.01
C ARG A 116 -23.39 -12.86 28.34
N ALA A 117 -22.52 -12.27 27.50
CA ALA A 117 -22.03 -10.91 27.69
C ALA A 117 -23.13 -9.85 27.53
N ASN A 118 -24.05 -10.04 26.56
CA ASN A 118 -25.23 -9.17 26.40
C ASN A 118 -26.28 -9.36 27.51
N GLY A 119 -26.23 -10.48 28.25
CA GLY A 119 -27.10 -10.78 29.39
C GLY A 119 -26.64 -10.19 30.73
N GLY A 120 -25.65 -9.28 30.75
CA GLY A 120 -25.26 -8.52 31.94
C GLY A 120 -24.42 -9.28 32.98
N THR A 121 -23.88 -10.46 32.65
CA THR A 121 -22.96 -11.19 33.55
C THR A 121 -21.59 -11.31 32.90
N GLU A 122 -20.67 -10.40 33.22
CA GLU A 122 -19.27 -10.53 32.81
C GLU A 122 -18.59 -11.70 33.56
N PRO A 123 -17.93 -12.63 32.87
CA PRO A 123 -17.01 -13.56 33.53
C PRO A 123 -15.67 -12.86 33.79
N ALA A 124 -15.31 -12.73 35.06
CA ALA A 124 -13.99 -12.32 35.51
C ALA A 124 -12.95 -13.41 35.18
N PHE A 125 -12.21 -13.23 34.08
CA PHE A 125 -11.02 -14.04 33.83
C PHE A 125 -9.86 -13.53 34.69
N LYS A 126 -9.31 -14.40 35.54
CA LYS A 126 -8.19 -14.10 36.44
C LYS A 126 -6.96 -13.69 35.64
N ARG A 127 -6.59 -12.42 35.71
CA ARG A 127 -5.26 -11.92 35.34
C ARG A 127 -4.20 -12.63 36.20
N ARG A 128 -3.27 -13.33 35.56
CA ARG A 128 -2.05 -13.81 36.23
C ARG A 128 -1.14 -12.61 36.46
N LYS A 129 -0.86 -12.30 37.72
CA LYS A 129 0.01 -11.21 38.15
C LYS A 129 1.47 -11.62 37.89
N GLN A 130 2.22 -10.77 37.19
CA GLN A 130 3.66 -10.95 36.97
C GLN A 130 4.40 -10.04 37.96
N ASP A 131 5.25 -10.62 38.81
CA ASP A 131 6.05 -9.86 39.78
C ASP A 131 7.19 -9.11 39.08
N HIS A 132 7.46 -7.91 39.60
CA HIS A 132 8.50 -7.01 39.13
C HIS A 132 9.59 -6.93 40.20
N GLU A 133 10.75 -7.53 39.94
CA GLU A 133 11.97 -7.23 40.67
C GLU A 133 12.91 -6.39 39.80
N LYS A 134 13.63 -5.47 40.44
CA LYS A 134 14.66 -4.61 39.84
C LYS A 134 16.00 -5.32 39.93
N GLN A 135 16.81 -5.26 38.87
CA GLN A 135 18.22 -5.59 38.97
C GLN A 135 19.10 -4.79 38.00
N ASP A 136 20.33 -4.56 38.46
CA ASP A 136 21.44 -3.76 37.94
C ASP A 136 21.81 -4.00 36.47
N ASP A 137 22.20 -2.90 35.81
CA ASP A 137 22.78 -2.86 34.47
C ASP A 137 24.31 -2.77 34.54
N SER A 138 25.01 -3.83 34.13
CA SER A 138 26.35 -3.69 33.54
C SER A 138 26.64 -4.85 32.59
N ASP A 139 26.46 -4.65 31.28
CA ASP A 139 26.91 -5.65 30.30
C ASP A 139 27.32 -5.01 28.95
N GLU A 140 28.51 -4.41 28.92
CA GLU A 140 29.16 -3.92 27.68
C GLU A 140 29.50 -5.07 26.68
N ALA A 141 29.39 -6.34 27.10
CA ALA A 141 29.67 -7.51 26.26
C ALA A 141 28.66 -7.70 25.12
N GLN A 142 27.42 -7.20 25.27
CA GLN A 142 26.34 -7.37 24.30
C GLN A 142 26.62 -6.67 22.94
N PHE A 143 27.51 -5.67 22.93
CA PHE A 143 27.77 -4.84 21.74
C PHE A 143 28.94 -5.35 20.88
N VAL A 144 29.65 -6.41 21.27
CA VAL A 144 30.76 -6.97 20.48
C VAL A 144 30.22 -7.77 19.29
N LEU A 145 30.84 -7.62 18.11
CA LEU A 145 30.49 -8.42 16.92
C LEU A 145 30.94 -9.87 17.11
N ASP A 146 30.09 -10.80 16.68
CA ASP A 146 30.44 -12.22 16.63
C ASP A 146 31.43 -12.46 15.48
N ASP A 147 32.20 -13.55 15.55
CA ASP A 147 33.20 -13.87 14.54
C ASP A 147 32.52 -14.19 13.20
N TYR A 148 32.93 -13.47 12.14
CA TYR A 148 32.47 -13.69 10.76
C TYR A 148 33.60 -14.29 9.92
N ASP A 149 33.33 -15.44 9.30
CA ASP A 149 34.24 -16.15 8.40
C ASP A 149 33.65 -16.22 6.98
N SER A 150 34.37 -15.69 5.99
CA SER A 150 33.88 -15.54 4.62
C SER A 150 34.05 -16.78 3.74
N ASP A 151 34.69 -17.84 4.22
CA ASP A 151 35.21 -18.95 3.40
C ASP A 151 34.26 -20.18 3.33
N ASP A 152 33.09 -20.13 3.96
CA ASP A 152 32.06 -21.18 3.89
C ASP A 152 31.31 -21.24 2.53
N GLU A 153 31.81 -20.57 1.49
CA GLU A 153 31.18 -20.36 0.18
C GLU A 153 31.11 -21.60 -0.75
N ARG A 154 31.45 -22.83 -0.30
CA ARG A 154 31.49 -24.02 -1.17
C ARG A 154 30.41 -25.11 -0.96
N LYS A 155 29.38 -24.86 -0.14
CA LYS A 155 28.33 -25.90 0.13
C LYS A 155 26.87 -25.42 0.10
N SER A 156 26.53 -24.36 -0.64
CA SER A 156 25.12 -23.95 -0.75
C SER A 156 24.77 -23.44 -2.15
N SER A 157 24.38 -24.36 -3.03
CA SER A 157 23.40 -24.10 -4.07
C SER A 157 22.13 -24.83 -3.63
N ASP A 158 21.02 -24.11 -3.47
CA ASP A 158 19.67 -24.53 -3.03
C ASP A 158 19.29 -24.48 -1.54
N GLN A 159 19.93 -23.66 -0.70
CA GLN A 159 19.38 -23.38 0.64
C GLN A 159 19.21 -21.88 0.93
N THR A 160 17.96 -21.53 1.22
CA THR A 160 17.39 -20.28 1.74
C THR A 160 18.38 -19.28 2.34
N GLU A 161 18.25 -18.00 1.98
CA GLU A 161 19.01 -16.83 2.46
C GLU A 161 18.82 -16.51 3.97
N PHE A 162 19.09 -17.46 4.85
CA PHE A 162 19.15 -17.25 6.30
C PHE A 162 20.51 -17.69 6.84
N SER A 163 21.07 -16.95 7.80
CA SER A 163 22.32 -17.35 8.46
C SER A 163 22.15 -18.70 9.15
N SER A 164 23.20 -19.53 9.19
CA SER A 164 23.14 -20.87 9.80
C SER A 164 22.57 -20.84 11.22
N ALA A 165 22.89 -19.82 12.01
CA ALA A 165 22.35 -19.62 13.34
C ALA A 165 20.84 -19.34 13.33
N THR A 166 20.34 -18.56 12.35
CA THR A 166 18.93 -18.21 12.22
C THR A 166 18.12 -19.40 11.70
N THR A 167 18.64 -20.13 10.71
CA THR A 167 18.06 -21.37 10.21
C THR A 167 18.00 -22.42 11.32
N THR A 168 19.09 -22.61 12.08
CA THR A 168 19.13 -23.56 13.20
C THR A 168 18.15 -23.17 14.32
N LEU A 169 17.96 -21.86 14.56
CA LEU A 169 16.99 -21.36 15.53
C LEU A 169 15.56 -21.57 15.03
N MET A 170 15.28 -21.29 13.75
CA MET A 170 13.96 -21.52 13.13
C MET A 170 13.62 -23.01 13.05
N THR A 171 14.60 -23.89 12.81
CA THR A 171 14.46 -25.35 12.89
C THR A 171 14.25 -25.82 14.33
N LYS A 172 14.96 -25.25 15.32
CA LYS A 172 14.74 -25.55 16.75
C LYS A 172 13.38 -25.08 17.25
N LEU A 173 12.85 -23.99 16.69
CA LEU A 173 11.54 -23.42 16.99
C LEU A 173 10.39 -24.07 16.20
N GLY A 174 10.67 -25.04 15.31
CA GLY A 174 9.65 -25.74 14.51
C GLY A 174 9.02 -24.91 13.40
N LEU A 175 9.68 -23.82 12.97
CA LEU A 175 9.15 -22.84 12.02
C LEU A 175 9.63 -23.06 10.57
N LEU A 176 10.45 -24.09 10.34
CA LEU A 176 10.88 -24.55 9.01
C LEU A 176 10.48 -26.03 8.87
N ASN A 177 9.74 -26.36 7.80
CA ASN A 177 9.46 -27.76 7.46
C ASN A 177 10.78 -28.47 7.18
N ARG A 178 11.04 -29.56 7.92
CA ARG A 178 12.13 -30.48 7.57
C ARG A 178 11.73 -31.15 6.25
N LYS A 179 12.54 -31.00 5.21
CA LYS A 179 12.64 -32.05 4.18
C LYS A 179 13.35 -33.23 4.85
N ASP A 180 12.62 -34.05 5.59
CA ASP A 180 13.09 -35.38 5.97
C ASP A 180 12.73 -36.32 4.82
N ASP A 181 13.76 -36.93 4.24
CA ASP A 181 13.64 -38.13 3.42
C ASP A 181 12.85 -39.20 4.20
N GLY A 182 11.74 -39.68 3.62
CA GLY A 182 11.18 -40.99 3.95
C GLY A 182 10.07 -41.06 5.02
N GLY A 183 9.43 -39.95 5.38
CA GLY A 183 8.19 -39.96 6.16
C GLY A 183 7.05 -39.33 5.36
N ILE A 184 5.92 -40.03 5.23
CA ILE A 184 4.66 -39.47 4.71
C ILE A 184 4.22 -38.38 5.69
N ALA A 185 4.77 -37.18 5.54
CA ALA A 185 4.17 -35.97 6.07
C ALA A 185 3.00 -35.65 5.16
N ASP A 186 1.82 -35.45 5.76
CA ASP A 186 0.67 -34.85 5.08
C ASP A 186 1.10 -33.48 4.51
N GLU A 187 1.64 -33.45 3.29
CA GLU A 187 1.68 -32.25 2.46
C GLU A 187 0.23 -31.97 2.06
N GLU A 188 -0.54 -31.38 2.99
CA GLU A 188 -1.87 -30.88 2.69
C GLU A 188 -1.74 -29.90 1.51
N PRO A 189 -2.44 -30.15 0.39
CA PRO A 189 -2.25 -29.39 -0.83
C PRO A 189 -2.61 -27.92 -0.60
N ASP A 190 -1.71 -27.01 -0.98
CA ASP A 190 -1.92 -25.57 -0.95
C ASP A 190 -3.10 -25.22 -1.86
N GLU A 191 -4.32 -25.18 -1.31
CA GLU A 191 -5.53 -24.89 -2.09
C GLU A 191 -5.42 -23.54 -2.78
N MET A 192 -6.08 -23.37 -3.91
CA MET A 192 -6.14 -22.08 -4.61
C MET A 192 -6.75 -20.98 -3.72
N LYS A 193 -6.14 -19.78 -3.77
CA LYS A 193 -6.46 -18.64 -2.88
C LYS A 193 -6.56 -17.36 -3.68
N ILE A 194 -7.25 -16.39 -3.11
CA ILE A 194 -7.27 -15.01 -3.60
C ILE A 194 -6.51 -14.12 -2.62
N PHE A 195 -5.42 -13.52 -3.09
CA PHE A 195 -4.70 -12.47 -2.39
C PHE A 195 -5.30 -11.12 -2.79
N PHE A 196 -5.89 -10.41 -1.84
CA PHE A 196 -6.45 -9.08 -2.06
C PHE A 196 -5.57 -8.01 -1.42
N CYS A 197 -5.19 -7.03 -2.22
CA CYS A 197 -4.23 -6.02 -1.83
C CYS A 197 -4.76 -4.60 -2.00
N SER A 198 -4.53 -3.75 -1.01
CA SER A 198 -4.96 -2.34 -1.04
C SER A 198 -3.90 -1.41 -0.45
N ARG A 199 -4.00 -0.10 -0.74
CA ARG A 199 -2.99 0.90 -0.39
C ARG A 199 -2.95 1.17 1.11
N THR A 200 -4.12 1.29 1.75
CA THR A 200 -4.21 1.67 3.18
C THR A 200 -4.91 0.62 4.04
N HIS A 201 -4.60 0.67 5.33
CA HIS A 201 -5.27 -0.14 6.34
C HIS A 201 -6.78 0.11 6.39
N SER A 202 -7.20 1.38 6.32
CA SER A 202 -8.62 1.74 6.34
C SER A 202 -9.41 1.17 5.16
N GLN A 203 -8.80 1.09 3.97
CA GLN A 203 -9.40 0.46 2.80
C GLN A 203 -9.58 -1.05 3.00
N LEU A 204 -8.60 -1.72 3.62
CA LEU A 204 -8.72 -3.14 3.97
C LEU A 204 -9.83 -3.36 5.00
N SER A 205 -9.95 -2.53 6.03
CA SER A 205 -11.05 -2.64 7.01
C SER A 205 -12.42 -2.43 6.35
N GLN A 206 -12.54 -1.47 5.41
CA GLN A 206 -13.77 -1.28 4.62
C GLN A 206 -14.08 -2.52 3.79
N PHE A 207 -13.09 -3.06 3.09
CA PHE A 207 -13.22 -4.27 2.28
C PHE A 207 -13.71 -5.46 3.12
N VAL A 208 -13.15 -5.67 4.31
CA VAL A 208 -13.57 -6.71 5.25
C VAL A 208 -15.03 -6.51 5.68
N GLY A 209 -15.47 -5.26 5.86
CA GLY A 209 -16.87 -4.93 6.13
C GLY A 209 -17.83 -5.28 4.99
N GLU A 210 -17.39 -5.13 3.74
CA GLU A 210 -18.16 -5.53 2.55
C GLU A 210 -18.17 -7.05 2.37
N LEU A 211 -17.03 -7.72 2.63
CA LEU A 211 -16.88 -9.17 2.57
C LEU A 211 -17.85 -9.89 3.50
N LYS A 212 -18.08 -9.34 4.70
CA LYS A 212 -19.06 -9.85 5.69
C LYS A 212 -20.51 -9.87 5.18
N ARG A 213 -20.83 -9.16 4.11
CA ARG A 213 -22.19 -9.07 3.53
C ARG A 213 -22.46 -10.14 2.47
N VAL A 214 -21.42 -10.78 1.94
CA VAL A 214 -21.54 -11.74 0.84
C VAL A 214 -21.76 -13.14 1.39
N GLY A 215 -22.83 -13.81 0.96
CA GLY A 215 -23.11 -15.21 1.24
C GLY A 215 -22.95 -16.04 -0.02
N LEU A 216 -22.14 -17.09 0.02
CA LEU A 216 -21.86 -17.94 -1.14
C LEU A 216 -22.31 -19.38 -0.89
N PRO A 217 -22.71 -20.09 -1.96
CA PRO A 217 -22.96 -21.51 -1.84
C PRO A 217 -21.65 -22.27 -1.58
N PRO A 218 -21.72 -23.47 -0.98
CA PRO A 218 -20.57 -24.28 -0.65
C PRO A 218 -19.68 -24.53 -1.87
N GLY A 219 -18.36 -24.52 -1.63
CA GLY A 219 -17.37 -24.81 -2.67
C GLY A 219 -17.44 -26.23 -3.23
N PHE A 220 -18.22 -27.12 -2.61
CA PHE A 220 -18.43 -28.51 -3.05
C PHE A 220 -19.89 -28.91 -2.81
N PRO A 221 -20.48 -29.79 -3.64
CA PRO A 221 -21.86 -30.23 -3.47
C PRO A 221 -22.04 -31.02 -2.15
N PRO A 222 -23.08 -30.72 -1.34
CA PRO A 222 -23.39 -31.51 -0.16
C PRO A 222 -23.79 -32.94 -0.55
N ALA A 223 -23.47 -33.91 0.31
CA ALA A 223 -23.73 -35.33 0.06
C ALA A 223 -25.22 -35.65 -0.15
N ASP A 224 -26.11 -34.89 0.50
CA ASP A 224 -27.55 -35.13 0.56
C ASP A 224 -28.37 -34.14 -0.28
N LEU A 225 -28.06 -34.03 -1.57
CA LEU A 225 -28.87 -33.23 -2.52
C LEU A 225 -30.26 -33.83 -2.84
N LYS A 226 -30.58 -35.02 -2.33
CA LYS A 226 -31.84 -35.70 -2.68
C LYS A 226 -33.06 -35.31 -1.84
N ASN A 227 -32.92 -34.68 -0.68
CA ASN A 227 -34.05 -34.54 0.28
C ASN A 227 -34.11 -33.25 1.12
N SER A 228 -33.74 -32.08 0.59
CA SER A 228 -34.05 -30.81 1.28
C SER A 228 -34.46 -29.73 0.28
N GLY A 229 -35.76 -29.49 0.16
CA GLY A 229 -36.37 -28.47 -0.70
C GLY A 229 -36.41 -27.06 -0.10
N THR A 230 -35.60 -26.74 0.91
CA THR A 230 -35.68 -25.45 1.59
C THR A 230 -34.31 -24.96 2.04
N VAL A 231 -33.81 -23.92 1.35
CA VAL A 231 -32.57 -23.14 1.60
C VAL A 231 -31.29 -23.86 1.15
N GLU A 232 -30.64 -23.35 0.10
CA GLU A 232 -29.26 -23.74 -0.24
C GLU A 232 -28.37 -23.41 0.96
N PRO A 233 -27.58 -24.36 1.49
CA PRO A 233 -26.66 -24.08 2.58
C PRO A 233 -25.68 -22.99 2.13
N THR A 234 -25.33 -22.05 3.00
CA THR A 234 -24.30 -21.04 2.73
C THR A 234 -23.03 -21.40 3.50
N GLU A 235 -21.89 -21.47 2.81
CA GLU A 235 -20.60 -21.70 3.46
C GLU A 235 -19.95 -20.36 3.82
N GLU A 236 -19.65 -20.15 5.09
CA GLU A 236 -18.89 -18.98 5.53
C GLU A 236 -17.46 -19.01 4.95
N LEU A 237 -17.03 -17.87 4.40
CA LEU A 237 -15.72 -17.70 3.80
C LEU A 237 -14.59 -17.78 4.84
N LYS A 238 -13.58 -18.61 4.57
CA LYS A 238 -12.36 -18.72 5.39
C LYS A 238 -11.42 -17.58 5.01
N HIS A 239 -11.42 -16.50 5.79
CA HIS A 239 -10.68 -15.27 5.51
C HIS A 239 -9.59 -15.01 6.56
N LEU A 240 -8.46 -14.47 6.12
CA LEU A 240 -7.38 -14.02 7.00
C LEU A 240 -6.85 -12.65 6.58
N THR A 241 -6.71 -11.74 7.54
CA THR A 241 -6.03 -10.46 7.28
C THR A 241 -4.58 -10.49 7.78
N LEU A 242 -3.65 -10.10 6.91
CA LEU A 242 -2.24 -9.92 7.24
C LEU A 242 -1.94 -8.44 7.45
N GLY A 243 -1.18 -8.16 8.52
CA GLY A 243 -0.81 -6.80 8.91
C GLY A 243 0.65 -6.70 9.30
N SER A 244 1.13 -5.47 9.40
CA SER A 244 2.48 -5.20 9.90
C SER A 244 2.56 -5.47 11.41
N ARG A 245 3.78 -5.59 11.96
CA ARG A 245 4.00 -5.68 13.41
C ARG A 245 3.44 -4.48 14.16
N LYS A 246 3.40 -3.29 13.54
CA LYS A 246 2.83 -2.08 14.15
C LYS A 246 1.35 -2.25 14.52
N ASN A 247 0.62 -3.00 13.71
CA ASN A 247 -0.83 -3.15 13.87
C ASN A 247 -1.19 -4.37 14.73
N LEU A 248 -0.36 -5.42 14.70
CA LEU A 248 -0.64 -6.70 15.37
C LEU A 248 0.14 -6.91 16.68
N CYS A 249 1.05 -6.00 17.08
CA CYS A 249 1.82 -6.17 18.31
C CYS A 249 0.98 -5.85 19.55
N ILE A 250 0.82 -6.86 20.42
CA ILE A 250 0.12 -6.72 21.71
C ILE A 250 1.06 -6.46 22.90
N ASN A 251 2.38 -6.47 22.68
CA ASN A 251 3.35 -6.20 23.74
C ASN A 251 3.46 -4.68 23.97
N GLU A 252 2.97 -4.19 25.11
CA GLU A 252 2.94 -2.75 25.43
C GLU A 252 4.32 -2.08 25.34
N LYS A 253 5.41 -2.77 25.67
CA LYS A 253 6.76 -2.19 25.61
C LYS A 253 7.22 -1.93 24.18
N VAL A 254 6.72 -2.72 23.23
CA VAL A 254 7.06 -2.61 21.81
C VAL A 254 6.04 -1.74 21.07
N ASN A 255 4.75 -1.89 21.37
CA ASN A 255 3.67 -1.17 20.71
C ASN A 255 3.68 0.34 21.00
N LYS A 256 4.31 0.78 22.11
CA LYS A 256 4.50 2.21 22.42
C LYS A 256 5.49 2.93 21.50
N LEU A 257 6.26 2.19 20.68
CA LEU A 257 7.20 2.79 19.74
C LEU A 257 6.42 3.38 18.55
N THR A 258 6.74 4.61 18.16
CA THR A 258 6.03 5.35 17.10
C THR A 258 6.38 4.87 15.68
N SER A 259 7.66 4.50 15.48
CA SER A 259 8.20 4.04 14.18
C SER A 259 8.01 2.54 13.96
N GLN A 260 7.57 2.17 12.75
CA GLN A 260 7.44 0.77 12.33
C GLN A 260 8.78 0.03 12.34
N THR A 261 9.87 0.71 11.99
CA THR A 261 11.22 0.12 11.99
C THR A 261 11.69 -0.17 13.41
N ALA A 262 11.48 0.77 14.34
CA ALA A 262 11.80 0.56 15.76
C ALA A 262 11.01 -0.63 16.36
N ILE A 263 9.73 -0.77 16.01
CA ILE A 263 8.90 -1.93 16.40
C ILE A 263 9.50 -3.23 15.85
N ASN A 264 9.83 -3.26 14.55
CA ASN A 264 10.41 -4.44 13.91
C ASN A 264 11.72 -4.85 14.57
N GLU A 265 12.61 -3.89 14.79
CA GLU A 265 13.89 -4.14 15.42
C GLU A 265 13.70 -4.64 16.84
N LYS A 266 12.95 -3.93 17.69
CA LYS A 266 12.74 -4.36 19.07
C LYS A 266 12.09 -5.74 19.14
N CYS A 267 11.15 -6.04 18.26
CA CYS A 267 10.53 -7.36 18.17
C CYS A 267 11.57 -8.46 17.84
N ILE A 268 12.48 -8.22 16.90
CA ILE A 268 13.57 -9.15 16.56
C ILE A 268 14.57 -9.27 17.72
N GLU A 269 14.82 -8.20 18.48
CA GLU A 269 15.68 -8.24 19.68
C GLU A 269 15.18 -9.28 20.67
N LEU A 270 13.89 -9.20 20.98
CA LEU A 270 13.25 -10.05 22.00
C LEU A 270 13.20 -11.53 21.59
N GLN A 271 13.58 -11.85 20.35
CA GLN A 271 13.65 -13.21 19.80
C GLN A 271 15.06 -13.78 19.80
N GLN A 272 16.10 -12.98 20.09
CA GLN A 272 17.49 -13.45 20.00
C GLN A 272 17.79 -14.48 21.10
N SER A 273 18.66 -15.44 20.76
CA SER A 273 19.15 -16.46 21.71
C SER A 273 19.96 -15.85 22.86
N THR A 274 20.62 -14.71 22.61
CA THR A 274 21.42 -13.95 23.57
C THR A 274 20.58 -13.15 24.57
N THR A 275 19.28 -12.97 24.31
CA THR A 275 18.39 -12.26 25.22
C THR A 275 18.02 -13.17 26.40
N PRO A 276 18.19 -12.72 27.67
CA PRO A 276 17.77 -13.46 28.85
C PRO A 276 16.30 -13.88 28.74
N THR A 277 15.96 -15.08 29.23
CA THR A 277 14.60 -15.64 29.16
C THR A 277 13.54 -14.69 29.71
N ASP A 278 13.88 -13.93 30.75
CA ASP A 278 12.98 -12.98 31.42
C ASP A 278 12.73 -11.70 30.60
N LYS A 279 13.62 -11.40 29.65
CA LYS A 279 13.49 -10.27 28.72
C LYS A 279 12.89 -10.68 27.38
N LYS A 280 12.59 -11.96 27.14
CA LYS A 280 11.93 -12.41 25.89
C LYS A 280 10.47 -11.99 25.84
N CYS A 281 9.92 -11.95 24.64
CA CYS A 281 8.51 -11.63 24.47
C CYS A 281 7.64 -12.81 24.94
N GLY A 282 6.90 -12.63 26.03
CA GLY A 282 6.03 -13.68 26.59
C GLY A 282 4.85 -14.10 25.69
N PHE A 283 4.56 -13.33 24.64
CA PHE A 283 3.49 -13.63 23.68
C PHE A 283 3.97 -14.43 22.47
N LEU A 284 5.29 -14.59 22.28
CA LEU A 284 5.81 -15.28 21.10
C LEU A 284 5.42 -16.77 21.15
N PRO A 285 4.94 -17.37 20.04
CA PRO A 285 4.66 -18.80 20.01
C PRO A 285 5.93 -19.63 20.27
N ASN A 286 5.81 -20.58 21.20
CA ASN A 286 6.79 -21.63 21.51
C ASN A 286 6.16 -23.00 21.26
N LYS A 287 6.96 -24.08 21.35
CA LYS A 287 6.47 -25.47 21.20
C LYS A 287 5.31 -25.81 22.14
N ASP A 288 5.37 -25.34 23.38
CA ASP A 288 4.31 -25.59 24.38
C ASP A 288 3.02 -24.80 24.12
N SER A 289 3.03 -23.86 23.17
CA SER A 289 1.86 -23.03 22.81
C SER A 289 1.22 -23.43 21.49
N GLU A 290 1.61 -24.56 20.91
CA GLU A 290 1.08 -25.05 19.63
C GLU A 290 -0.45 -25.19 19.65
N ASP A 291 -1.02 -25.72 20.73
CA ASP A 291 -2.48 -25.81 20.91
C ASP A 291 -3.16 -24.43 20.88
N VAL A 292 -2.53 -23.41 21.47
CA VAL A 292 -3.06 -22.03 21.49
C VAL A 292 -2.92 -21.37 20.12
N VAL A 293 -1.87 -21.69 19.36
CA VAL A 293 -1.72 -21.27 17.96
C VAL A 293 -2.83 -21.88 17.10
N LEU A 294 -3.10 -23.18 17.29
CA LEU A 294 -4.17 -23.88 16.59
C LEU A 294 -5.55 -23.33 16.97
N GLU A 295 -5.78 -23.02 18.25
CA GLU A 295 -7.00 -22.35 18.70
C GLU A 295 -7.13 -20.96 18.08
N PHE A 296 -6.06 -20.15 18.09
CA PHE A 296 -6.04 -18.84 17.43
C PHE A 296 -6.37 -18.94 15.94
N ARG A 297 -5.77 -19.91 15.24
CA ARG A 297 -6.01 -20.18 13.81
C ARG A 297 -7.48 -20.47 13.55
N ASP A 298 -8.10 -21.35 14.33
CA ASP A 298 -9.50 -21.70 14.13
C ASP A 298 -10.42 -20.52 14.45
N HIS A 299 -10.15 -19.76 15.52
CA HIS A 299 -10.91 -18.55 15.83
C HIS A 299 -10.76 -17.45 14.77
N ALA A 300 -9.58 -17.36 14.13
CA ALA A 300 -9.32 -16.44 13.04
C ALA A 300 -10.08 -16.83 11.76
N LEU A 301 -10.11 -18.12 11.41
CA LEU A 301 -10.78 -18.62 10.19
C LEU A 301 -12.29 -18.85 10.36
N ALA A 302 -12.76 -19.04 11.59
CA ALA A 302 -14.17 -19.27 11.88
C ALA A 302 -15.03 -18.04 11.55
N LYS A 303 -14.47 -16.83 11.56
CA LYS A 303 -15.20 -15.60 11.27
C LYS A 303 -14.30 -14.61 10.57
N ILE A 304 -14.86 -13.90 9.59
CA ILE A 304 -14.20 -12.77 8.94
C ILE A 304 -13.82 -11.69 9.97
N ARG A 305 -12.51 -11.41 10.11
CA ARG A 305 -11.93 -10.46 11.07
C ARG A 305 -11.04 -9.44 10.38
N ASP A 306 -11.12 -8.19 10.82
CA ASP A 306 -10.13 -7.18 10.44
C ASP A 306 -8.84 -7.31 11.27
N ILE A 307 -7.90 -6.40 11.07
CA ILE A 307 -6.57 -6.46 11.70
C ILE A 307 -6.68 -6.18 13.21
N GLU A 308 -7.53 -5.24 13.61
CA GLU A 308 -7.80 -4.90 15.01
C GLU A 308 -8.50 -6.03 15.75
N ASP A 309 -9.45 -6.72 15.10
CA ASP A 309 -10.13 -7.90 15.60
C ASP A 309 -9.10 -9.03 15.88
N LEU A 310 -8.12 -9.22 15.00
CA LEU A 310 -7.05 -10.21 15.18
C LEU A 310 -6.10 -9.83 16.32
N ALA A 311 -5.74 -8.54 16.45
CA ALA A 311 -4.94 -8.06 17.57
C ALA A 311 -5.66 -8.30 18.91
N THR A 312 -6.96 -8.02 18.95
CA THR A 312 -7.82 -8.26 20.11
C THR A 312 -7.94 -9.75 20.44
N LEU A 313 -8.05 -10.61 19.41
CA LEU A 313 -8.08 -12.06 19.59
C LEU A 313 -6.79 -12.58 20.21
N GLY A 314 -5.63 -12.14 19.74
CA GLY A 314 -4.35 -12.56 20.33
C GLY A 314 -4.14 -12.00 21.73
N SER A 315 -4.66 -10.80 22.02
CA SER A 315 -4.71 -10.28 23.40
C SER A 315 -5.60 -11.13 24.31
N LYS A 316 -6.68 -11.72 23.80
CA LYS A 316 -7.55 -12.62 24.59
C LYS A 316 -6.89 -13.97 24.85
N LEU A 317 -6.25 -14.54 23.83
CA LEU A 317 -5.54 -15.83 23.91
C LEU A 317 -4.11 -15.71 24.46
N GLN A 318 -3.66 -14.49 24.78
CA GLN A 318 -2.30 -14.20 25.27
C GLN A 318 -1.19 -14.73 24.34
N ILE A 319 -1.42 -14.65 23.03
CA ILE A 319 -0.49 -15.10 21.99
C ILE A 319 -0.28 -14.02 20.94
N CYS A 320 0.92 -13.97 20.35
CA CYS A 320 1.29 -12.95 19.37
C CYS A 320 0.50 -13.14 18.07
N PRO A 321 -0.42 -12.22 17.72
CA PRO A 321 -1.24 -12.36 16.51
C PRO A 321 -0.41 -12.41 15.23
N TYR A 322 0.71 -11.68 15.18
CA TYR A 322 1.58 -11.59 14.00
C TYR A 322 2.22 -12.92 13.58
N TYR A 323 2.59 -13.76 14.55
CA TYR A 323 3.15 -15.09 14.28
C TYR A 323 2.08 -16.17 14.26
N ALA A 324 1.06 -16.06 15.12
CA ALA A 324 -0.03 -17.03 15.21
C ALA A 324 -0.95 -17.04 13.97
N SER A 325 -0.98 -15.97 13.17
CA SER A 325 -1.76 -15.92 11.93
C SER A 325 -1.16 -16.74 10.78
N ARG A 326 0.16 -16.99 10.79
CA ARG A 326 0.86 -17.62 9.65
C ARG A 326 0.37 -19.02 9.29
N PRO A 327 0.16 -19.93 10.26
CA PRO A 327 -0.41 -21.26 9.94
C PRO A 327 -1.83 -21.19 9.38
N GLY A 328 -2.55 -20.08 9.59
CA GLY A 328 -3.87 -19.86 9.01
C GLY A 328 -3.86 -19.53 7.53
N ILE A 329 -2.71 -19.14 6.96
CA ILE A 329 -2.61 -18.79 5.53
C ILE A 329 -2.99 -19.98 4.66
N GLY A 330 -2.49 -21.19 4.98
CA GLY A 330 -2.72 -22.40 4.18
C GLY A 330 -4.20 -22.78 4.03
N HIS A 331 -5.00 -22.57 5.09
CA HIS A 331 -6.44 -22.90 5.11
C HIS A 331 -7.35 -21.72 4.72
N ALA A 332 -6.79 -20.54 4.46
CA ALA A 332 -7.56 -19.37 4.05
C ALA A 332 -7.91 -19.44 2.55
N GLU A 333 -9.14 -19.09 2.20
CA GLU A 333 -9.60 -18.95 0.82
C GLU A 333 -9.29 -17.56 0.27
N MET A 334 -9.31 -16.56 1.16
CA MET A 334 -9.01 -15.18 0.86
C MET A 334 -8.07 -14.58 1.89
N VAL A 335 -6.99 -13.98 1.42
CA VAL A 335 -5.98 -13.32 2.26
C VAL A 335 -5.89 -11.85 1.89
N THR A 336 -6.14 -10.96 2.85
CA THR A 336 -6.04 -9.50 2.66
C THR A 336 -4.72 -8.97 3.18
N LEU A 337 -3.99 -8.17 2.39
CA LEU A 337 -2.69 -7.61 2.78
C LEU A 337 -2.42 -6.21 2.18
N PRO A 338 -1.61 -5.35 2.82
CA PRO A 338 -1.22 -4.06 2.27
C PRO A 338 -0.13 -4.18 1.18
N TYR A 339 -0.01 -3.15 0.33
CA TYR A 339 0.96 -3.10 -0.79
C TYR A 339 2.39 -3.55 -0.43
N PRO A 340 3.01 -3.07 0.67
CA PRO A 340 4.40 -3.44 0.96
C PRO A 340 4.59 -4.95 1.20
N LEU A 341 3.59 -5.65 1.77
CA LEU A 341 3.69 -7.09 2.02
C LEU A 341 3.56 -7.93 0.75
N LEU A 342 2.92 -7.40 -0.30
CA LEU A 342 2.80 -8.05 -1.60
C LEU A 342 4.00 -7.75 -2.50
N LEU A 343 4.40 -6.48 -2.57
CA LEU A 343 5.40 -6.01 -3.53
C LEU A 343 6.83 -6.32 -3.10
N GLN A 344 7.12 -6.33 -1.80
CA GLN A 344 8.46 -6.65 -1.31
C GLN A 344 8.64 -8.17 -1.22
N LYS A 345 9.57 -8.72 -2.01
CA LYS A 345 9.93 -10.15 -1.98
C LYS A 345 10.28 -10.66 -0.59
N ALA A 346 11.18 -9.96 0.11
CA ALA A 346 11.59 -10.31 1.47
C ALA A 346 10.41 -10.35 2.47
N ALA A 347 9.37 -9.53 2.27
CA ALA A 347 8.19 -9.54 3.11
C ALA A 347 7.29 -10.75 2.84
N ARG A 348 7.11 -11.12 1.56
CA ARG A 348 6.37 -12.34 1.16
C ARG A 348 7.04 -13.59 1.71
N GLU A 349 8.35 -13.72 1.53
CA GLU A 349 9.14 -14.84 2.05
C GLU A 349 9.08 -14.93 3.57
N ALA A 350 9.20 -13.79 4.27
CA ALA A 350 9.12 -13.76 5.73
C ALA A 350 7.75 -14.17 6.28
N LEU A 351 6.68 -14.07 5.48
CA LEU A 351 5.32 -14.49 5.82
C LEU A 351 4.98 -15.88 5.28
N GLY A 352 5.83 -16.49 4.45
CA GLY A 352 5.54 -17.75 3.78
C GLY A 352 4.47 -17.63 2.69
N ILE A 353 4.33 -16.45 2.08
CA ILE A 353 3.36 -16.22 1.00
C ILE A 353 3.94 -16.75 -0.31
N ASN A 354 3.34 -17.82 -0.83
CA ASN A 354 3.56 -18.29 -2.19
C ASN A 354 2.47 -17.72 -3.10
N LEU A 355 2.83 -17.13 -4.24
CA LEU A 355 1.87 -16.64 -5.23
C LEU A 355 1.60 -17.65 -6.36
N LYS A 356 2.38 -18.74 -6.42
CA LYS A 356 2.34 -19.71 -7.51
C LYS A 356 0.94 -20.31 -7.69
N GLY A 357 0.29 -20.03 -8.82
CA GLY A 357 -1.03 -20.59 -9.14
C GLY A 357 -2.21 -19.96 -8.38
N HIS A 358 -1.99 -18.92 -7.58
CA HIS A 358 -3.04 -18.17 -6.88
C HIS A 358 -3.47 -16.92 -7.65
N VAL A 359 -4.61 -16.33 -7.27
CA VAL A 359 -5.14 -15.11 -7.89
C VAL A 359 -4.74 -13.90 -7.06
N VAL A 360 -4.24 -12.83 -7.70
CA VAL A 360 -3.86 -11.58 -7.04
C VAL A 360 -4.77 -10.45 -7.52
N ILE A 361 -5.44 -9.77 -6.59
CA ILE A 361 -6.29 -8.61 -6.85
C ILE A 361 -5.67 -7.41 -6.16
N ILE A 362 -5.34 -6.37 -6.92
CA ILE A 362 -4.81 -5.10 -6.42
C ILE A 362 -5.88 -4.04 -6.63
N ASP A 363 -6.46 -3.57 -5.53
CA ASP A 363 -7.41 -2.46 -5.52
C ASP A 363 -6.68 -1.12 -5.36
N GLU A 364 -7.31 -0.06 -5.85
CA GLU A 364 -6.76 1.31 -5.93
C GLU A 364 -5.42 1.36 -6.70
N ALA A 365 -5.31 0.50 -7.72
CA ALA A 365 -4.10 0.26 -8.51
C ALA A 365 -3.61 1.50 -9.28
N HIS A 366 -4.35 2.62 -9.27
CA HIS A 366 -3.88 3.86 -9.86
C HIS A 366 -2.60 4.39 -9.20
N ASN A 367 -2.36 4.03 -7.94
CA ASN A 367 -1.12 4.35 -7.20
C ASN A 367 -0.05 3.26 -7.29
N LEU A 368 -0.28 2.15 -8.00
CA LEU A 368 0.61 0.99 -7.99
C LEU A 368 2.01 1.35 -8.49
N MET A 369 2.12 2.04 -9.62
CA MET A 369 3.41 2.46 -10.20
C MET A 369 4.20 3.32 -9.21
N SER A 370 3.56 4.36 -8.66
CA SER A 370 4.21 5.23 -7.66
C SER A 370 4.55 4.51 -6.37
N ALA A 371 3.79 3.48 -5.99
CA ALA A 371 4.08 2.66 -4.81
C ALA A 371 5.29 1.77 -5.04
N VAL A 372 5.42 1.13 -6.21
CA VAL A 372 6.61 0.35 -6.58
C VAL A 372 7.83 1.27 -6.64
N GLU A 373 7.73 2.40 -7.35
CA GLU A 373 8.79 3.41 -7.41
C GLU A 373 9.21 3.88 -6.01
N GLY A 374 8.26 4.16 -5.11
CA GLY A 374 8.55 4.62 -3.75
C GLY A 374 9.14 3.55 -2.83
N ILE A 375 8.79 2.27 -3.02
CA ILE A 375 9.33 1.15 -2.21
C ILE A 375 10.81 0.90 -2.53
N TYR A 376 11.19 1.01 -3.80
CA TYR A 376 12.54 0.69 -4.28
C TYR A 376 13.43 1.92 -4.48
N SER A 377 12.89 3.14 -4.35
CA SER A 377 13.68 4.37 -4.31
C SER A 377 14.22 4.61 -2.89
N VAL A 378 15.50 4.96 -2.79
CA VAL A 378 16.20 5.18 -1.52
C VAL A 378 16.87 6.55 -1.54
N GLN A 379 16.84 7.27 -0.41
CA GLN A 379 17.55 8.53 -0.25
C GLN A 379 18.42 8.53 1.00
N ILE A 380 19.54 9.24 0.93
CA ILE A 380 20.46 9.44 2.04
C ILE A 380 20.99 10.88 2.06
N SER A 381 21.00 11.51 3.23
CA SER A 381 21.50 12.88 3.39
C SER A 381 22.94 12.92 3.89
N ASP A 382 23.63 14.02 3.59
CA ASP A 382 24.98 14.30 4.11
C ASP A 382 25.02 14.25 5.66
N ALA A 383 23.98 14.75 6.33
CA ALA A 383 23.86 14.67 7.78
C ALA A 383 23.76 13.21 8.27
N GLN A 384 23.03 12.35 7.56
CA GLN A 384 22.94 10.92 7.89
C GLN A 384 24.27 10.19 7.68
N LEU A 385 24.98 10.51 6.58
CA LEU A 385 26.31 9.95 6.30
C LEU A 385 27.33 10.33 7.37
N ASN A 386 27.40 11.61 7.76
CA ASN A 386 28.30 12.07 8.82
C ASN A 386 27.98 11.38 10.16
N ARG A 387 26.70 11.29 10.55
CA ARG A 387 26.30 10.55 11.77
C ARG A 387 26.72 9.09 11.71
N ALA A 388 26.46 8.40 10.59
CA ALA A 388 26.82 7.00 10.42
C ALA A 388 28.34 6.77 10.51
N ARG A 389 29.12 7.66 9.88
CA ARG A 389 30.59 7.66 9.93
C ARG A 389 31.10 7.84 11.35
N ASP A 390 30.62 8.85 12.06
CA ASP A 390 31.08 9.15 13.42
C ASP A 390 30.71 8.04 14.41
N SER A 391 29.49 7.48 14.31
CA SER A 391 29.08 6.32 15.10
C SER A 391 29.96 5.10 14.85
N LEU A 392 30.30 4.81 13.59
CA LEU A 392 31.21 3.71 13.25
C LEU A 392 32.63 3.94 13.76
N MET A 393 33.14 5.17 13.69
CA MET A 393 34.47 5.52 14.21
C MET A 393 34.54 5.35 15.72
N VAL A 394 33.53 5.81 16.46
CA VAL A 394 33.43 5.63 17.92
C VAL A 394 33.40 4.14 18.28
N TYR A 395 32.60 3.35 17.55
CA TYR A 395 32.53 1.91 17.74
C TYR A 395 33.88 1.22 17.47
N LEU A 396 34.53 1.55 16.34
CA LEU A 396 35.85 1.04 16.00
C LEU A 396 36.91 1.41 17.04
N GLN A 397 36.88 2.62 17.59
CA GLN A 397 37.86 3.07 18.59
C GLN A 397 37.74 2.27 19.89
N LYS A 398 36.52 2.00 20.37
CA LYS A 398 36.29 1.23 21.60
C LYS A 398 36.58 -0.26 21.42
N PHE A 399 36.10 -0.88 20.33
CA PHE A 399 36.18 -2.33 20.14
C PHE A 399 37.38 -2.80 19.31
N ARG A 400 38.29 -1.89 18.92
CA ARG A 400 39.47 -2.17 18.07
C ARG A 400 40.25 -3.43 18.45
N ASN A 401 40.49 -3.62 19.74
CA ASN A 401 41.31 -4.71 20.28
C ASN A 401 40.49 -5.96 20.64
N ARG A 402 39.15 -5.87 20.60
CA ARG A 402 38.22 -6.97 20.92
C ARG A 402 37.66 -7.63 19.66
N LEU A 403 37.70 -6.96 18.52
CA LEU A 403 37.21 -7.47 17.24
C LEU A 403 38.27 -8.33 16.53
N LYS A 404 37.84 -9.46 15.95
CA LYS A 404 38.64 -10.24 15.00
C LYS A 404 39.13 -9.37 13.84
N GLY A 405 40.32 -9.67 13.31
CA GLY A 405 40.92 -8.92 12.21
C GLY A 405 40.03 -8.83 10.96
N SER A 406 39.25 -9.87 10.66
CA SER A 406 38.26 -9.90 9.56
C SER A 406 37.14 -8.89 9.78
N ASN A 407 36.48 -8.93 10.94
CA ASN A 407 35.44 -7.97 11.34
C ASN A 407 35.93 -6.53 11.25
N ARG A 408 37.13 -6.27 11.76
CA ARG A 408 37.74 -4.93 11.68
C ARG A 408 37.95 -4.47 10.23
N SER A 409 38.35 -5.38 9.35
CA SER A 409 38.51 -5.09 7.92
C SER A 409 37.18 -4.67 7.28
N TYR A 410 36.12 -5.45 7.48
CA TYR A 410 34.79 -5.14 6.94
C TYR A 410 34.21 -3.83 7.48
N VAL A 411 34.27 -3.59 8.80
CA VAL A 411 33.79 -2.31 9.37
C VAL A 411 34.60 -1.13 8.81
N THR A 412 35.90 -1.29 8.60
CA THR A 412 36.74 -0.26 7.95
C THR A 412 36.34 -0.06 6.49
N GLN A 413 35.98 -1.11 5.76
CA GLN A 413 35.46 -1.01 4.40
C GLN A 413 34.14 -0.22 4.36
N VAL A 414 33.22 -0.45 5.29
CA VAL A 414 31.98 0.35 5.41
C VAL A 414 32.31 1.84 5.59
N VAL A 415 33.23 2.18 6.49
CA VAL A 415 33.67 3.57 6.69
C VAL A 415 34.25 4.17 5.42
N ARG A 416 35.09 3.43 4.67
CA ARG A 416 35.66 3.90 3.39
C ARG A 416 34.59 4.21 2.34
N VAL A 417 33.55 3.37 2.24
CA VAL A 417 32.44 3.62 1.32
C VAL A 417 31.68 4.89 1.72
N ILE A 418 31.41 5.08 3.03
CA ILE A 418 30.76 6.29 3.54
C ILE A 418 31.64 7.53 3.29
N ASP A 419 32.95 7.44 3.52
CA ASP A 419 33.88 8.54 3.26
C ASP A 419 33.93 8.91 1.76
N SER A 420 33.78 7.94 0.84
CA SER A 420 33.64 8.22 -0.60
C SER A 420 32.37 9.00 -0.92
N LEU A 421 31.23 8.61 -0.34
CA LEU A 421 29.97 9.33 -0.50
C LEU A 421 30.06 10.75 0.09
N LEU A 422 30.71 10.92 1.24
CA LEU A 422 30.95 12.24 1.85
C LEU A 422 31.93 13.09 1.03
N GLN A 423 32.92 12.48 0.38
CA GLN A 423 33.79 13.19 -0.55
C GLN A 423 33.00 13.71 -1.75
N PHE A 424 32.06 12.91 -2.26
CA PHE A 424 31.15 13.33 -3.32
C PHE A 424 30.24 14.48 -2.86
N THR A 425 29.56 14.38 -1.70
CA THR A 425 28.70 15.47 -1.21
C THR A 425 29.47 16.78 -1.05
N ARG A 426 30.70 16.73 -0.53
CA ARG A 426 31.58 17.92 -0.42
C ARG A 426 31.93 18.51 -1.78
N SER A 427 32.24 17.70 -2.79
CA SER A 427 32.56 18.19 -4.13
C SER A 427 31.39 18.92 -4.79
N VAL A 428 30.18 18.44 -4.53
CA VAL A 428 28.93 18.99 -5.06
C VAL A 428 28.45 20.21 -4.26
N GLN A 429 28.94 20.39 -3.03
CA GLN A 429 28.55 21.52 -2.19
C GLN A 429 28.94 22.87 -2.82
N ASP A 430 30.02 22.89 -3.58
CA ASP A 430 30.54 24.08 -4.28
C ASP A 430 29.83 24.35 -5.63
N GLU A 431 29.03 23.41 -6.13
CA GLU A 431 28.26 23.61 -7.36
C GLU A 431 27.07 24.57 -7.15
N LYS A 432 26.81 25.39 -8.18
CA LYS A 432 25.71 26.37 -8.21
C LYS A 432 24.37 25.76 -8.65
N THR A 433 24.38 24.55 -9.19
CA THR A 433 23.18 23.85 -9.64
C THR A 433 22.38 23.31 -8.45
N PRO A 434 21.03 23.31 -8.50
CA PRO A 434 20.20 22.80 -7.41
C PRO A 434 20.17 21.27 -7.32
N GLY A 435 20.56 20.57 -8.40
CA GLY A 435 20.65 19.12 -8.46
C GLY A 435 20.98 18.61 -9.87
N SER A 436 21.50 17.39 -9.96
CA SER A 436 21.88 16.74 -11.23
C SER A 436 21.88 15.20 -11.13
N VAL A 437 21.95 14.55 -12.29
CA VAL A 437 22.10 13.09 -12.44
C VAL A 437 23.55 12.69 -12.23
N VAL A 438 23.78 11.55 -11.57
CA VAL A 438 25.10 11.03 -11.21
C VAL A 438 25.18 9.56 -11.60
N ALA A 439 26.35 9.15 -12.10
CA ALA A 439 26.66 7.75 -12.31
C ALA A 439 27.10 7.09 -10.99
N ALA A 440 26.74 5.82 -10.77
CA ALA A 440 27.17 5.07 -9.58
C ALA A 440 28.70 5.06 -9.41
N SER A 441 29.45 5.03 -10.51
CA SER A 441 30.92 5.10 -10.51
C SER A 441 31.46 6.42 -9.93
N ALA A 442 30.77 7.54 -10.13
CA ALA A 442 31.18 8.83 -9.57
C ALA A 442 30.95 8.88 -8.04
N LEU A 443 29.95 8.18 -7.53
CA LEU A 443 29.70 8.03 -6.09
C LEU A 443 30.76 7.15 -5.40
N LEU A 444 31.33 6.20 -6.14
CA LEU A 444 32.32 5.23 -5.65
C LEU A 444 33.77 5.59 -5.99
N ALA A 445 34.02 6.74 -6.63
CA ALA A 445 35.34 7.19 -7.08
C ALA A 445 36.38 7.46 -5.96
N GLY A 446 36.02 7.23 -4.70
CA GLY A 446 36.93 7.31 -3.55
C GLY A 446 38.05 6.26 -3.60
N LYS A 447 39.16 6.55 -2.90
CA LYS A 447 40.38 5.73 -2.94
C LYS A 447 40.11 4.24 -2.64
N SER A 448 40.27 3.40 -3.66
CA SER A 448 40.14 1.93 -3.59
C SER A 448 38.76 1.41 -3.17
N VAL A 449 37.71 2.22 -3.31
CA VAL A 449 36.33 1.78 -3.02
C VAL A 449 35.78 0.89 -4.14
N ASP A 450 36.19 1.12 -5.38
CA ASP A 450 35.85 0.30 -6.55
C ASP A 450 36.26 -1.17 -6.42
N GLN A 451 37.26 -1.45 -5.57
CA GLN A 451 37.78 -2.81 -5.32
C GLN A 451 37.00 -3.55 -4.23
N ILE A 452 36.11 -2.86 -3.51
CA ILE A 452 35.32 -3.45 -2.43
C ILE A 452 34.14 -4.19 -3.02
N ASN A 453 34.00 -5.47 -2.68
CA ASN A 453 32.83 -6.24 -3.05
C ASN A 453 31.62 -5.82 -2.19
N LEU A 454 30.76 -4.97 -2.77
CA LEU A 454 29.57 -4.45 -2.10
C LEU A 454 28.58 -5.54 -1.67
N SER A 455 28.43 -6.63 -2.45
CA SER A 455 27.50 -7.71 -2.09
C SER A 455 27.95 -8.45 -0.82
N LYS A 456 29.26 -8.73 -0.71
CA LYS A 456 29.86 -9.30 0.51
C LYS A 456 29.74 -8.34 1.70
N LEU A 457 29.92 -7.04 1.47
CA LEU A 457 29.82 -6.01 2.51
C LEU A 457 28.39 -5.90 3.06
N ILE A 458 27.39 -5.90 2.18
CA ILE A 458 25.97 -5.82 2.58
C ILE A 458 25.56 -7.08 3.34
N ARG A 459 25.96 -8.25 2.84
CA ARG A 459 25.76 -9.53 3.53
C ARG A 459 26.37 -9.52 4.93
N TYR A 460 27.61 -9.01 5.05
CA TYR A 460 28.25 -8.81 6.34
C TYR A 460 27.46 -7.87 7.27
N ILE A 461 27.02 -6.71 6.79
CA ILE A 461 26.23 -5.75 7.60
C ILE A 461 24.95 -6.43 8.13
N ASN A 462 24.29 -7.23 7.30
CA ASN A 462 23.09 -8.00 7.65
C ASN A 462 23.38 -9.09 8.70
N GLU A 463 24.31 -10.00 8.41
CA GLU A 463 24.58 -11.18 9.25
C GLU A 463 25.18 -10.81 10.59
N SER A 464 26.11 -9.85 10.59
CA SER A 464 26.76 -9.36 11.82
C SER A 464 25.87 -8.42 12.64
N LYS A 465 24.76 -7.96 12.06
CA LYS A 465 23.84 -6.96 12.64
C LYS A 465 24.58 -5.69 13.06
N LEU A 466 25.56 -5.26 12.26
CA LEU A 466 26.46 -4.15 12.55
C LEU A 466 25.70 -2.86 12.85
N ALA A 467 24.72 -2.50 12.02
CA ALA A 467 23.92 -1.28 12.15
C ALA A 467 23.36 -1.11 13.57
N ARG A 468 22.85 -2.22 14.12
CA ARG A 468 22.25 -2.30 15.45
C ARG A 468 23.27 -2.20 16.58
N LYS A 469 24.39 -2.93 16.49
CA LYS A 469 25.42 -2.94 17.55
C LYS A 469 26.08 -1.57 17.70
N VAL A 470 26.31 -0.88 16.57
CA VAL A 470 26.91 0.47 16.53
C VAL A 470 25.97 1.52 17.10
N GLU A 471 24.70 1.51 16.71
CA GLU A 471 23.74 2.48 17.23
C GLU A 471 23.40 2.22 18.70
N GLY A 472 23.21 0.96 19.09
CA GLY A 472 23.01 0.57 20.49
C GLY A 472 24.13 1.06 21.40
N TYR A 473 25.39 0.96 20.94
CA TYR A 473 26.53 1.49 21.66
C TYR A 473 26.57 3.03 21.69
N SER A 474 26.19 3.70 20.59
CA SER A 474 26.11 5.16 20.54
C SER A 474 25.08 5.70 21.55
N VAL A 475 23.92 5.04 21.66
CA VAL A 475 22.89 5.36 22.66
C VAL A 475 23.39 5.10 24.07
N TYR A 476 23.99 3.92 24.32
CA TYR A 476 24.58 3.60 25.64
C TYR A 476 25.58 4.65 26.09
N LYS A 477 26.49 5.07 25.20
CA LYS A 477 27.48 6.11 25.47
C LYS A 477 26.83 7.46 25.78
N SER A 478 25.83 7.87 24.99
CA SER A 478 25.09 9.12 25.23
C SER A 478 24.35 9.14 26.57
N GLN A 479 23.83 7.99 27.02
CA GLN A 479 23.16 7.85 28.32
C GLN A 479 24.15 7.89 29.49
N PHE A 480 25.35 7.34 29.31
CA PHE A 480 26.44 7.41 30.29
C PHE A 480 27.01 8.83 30.41
N GLU A 481 27.20 9.55 29.29
CA GLU A 481 27.74 10.91 29.29
C GLU A 481 26.71 11.96 29.78
N ALA A 482 25.40 11.71 29.62
CA ALA A 482 24.34 12.57 30.16
C ALA A 482 24.17 12.44 31.69
N GLY A 483 24.81 11.46 32.33
CA GLY A 483 24.79 11.29 33.79
C GLY A 483 25.52 12.39 34.58
N ASP A 484 26.37 13.19 33.91
CA ASP A 484 27.21 14.22 34.55
C ASP A 484 26.77 15.67 34.29
N CYS A 485 25.69 15.92 33.54
CA CYS A 485 25.20 17.28 33.25
C CYS A 485 23.66 17.36 33.23
N SER A 486 23.12 18.21 34.11
CA SER A 486 21.69 18.43 34.37
C SER A 486 20.98 19.28 33.30
N THR A 487 21.02 18.86 32.04
CA THR A 487 20.05 19.33 31.02
C THR A 487 19.87 18.26 29.94
N PRO A 488 18.70 17.58 29.84
CA PRO A 488 18.43 16.67 28.74
C PRO A 488 18.13 17.51 27.50
N GLN A 489 19.15 17.81 26.68
CA GLN A 489 18.89 18.11 25.27
C GLN A 489 18.28 16.84 24.67
N GLN A 490 17.01 16.93 24.27
CA GLN A 490 16.34 15.88 23.50
C GLN A 490 17.12 15.66 22.21
N VAL A 491 18.03 14.68 22.19
CA VAL A 491 18.51 14.12 20.94
C VAL A 491 17.31 13.41 20.34
N GLU A 492 16.75 13.98 19.27
CA GLU A 492 15.73 13.32 18.46
C GLU A 492 16.25 11.92 18.11
N LYS A 493 15.65 10.88 18.69
CA LYS A 493 15.94 9.50 18.30
C LYS A 493 15.57 9.37 16.83
N ALA A 494 16.55 9.12 15.97
CA ALA A 494 16.27 8.80 14.59
C ALA A 494 15.42 7.52 14.54
N ASP A 495 14.33 7.54 13.76
CA ASP A 495 13.33 6.47 13.68
C ASP A 495 13.84 5.16 13.03
N VAL A 496 15.01 5.22 12.39
CA VAL A 496 15.71 4.14 11.70
C VAL A 496 17.21 4.32 11.96
N PRO A 497 17.97 3.23 12.23
CA PRO A 497 19.41 3.31 12.34
C PRO A 497 20.03 3.97 11.11
N THR A 498 20.89 4.96 11.32
CA THR A 498 21.57 5.67 10.23
C THR A 498 22.33 4.69 9.31
N LEU A 499 22.85 3.59 9.87
CA LEU A 499 23.50 2.53 9.11
C LEU A 499 22.56 1.63 8.30
N THR A 500 21.30 1.48 8.71
CA THR A 500 20.28 0.76 7.91
C THR A 500 19.93 1.58 6.67
N HIS A 501 19.90 2.91 6.76
CA HIS A 501 19.76 3.78 5.58
C HIS A 501 20.96 3.65 4.63
N VAL A 502 22.18 3.64 5.17
CA VAL A 502 23.39 3.39 4.37
C VAL A 502 23.28 2.03 3.68
N GLN A 503 22.91 0.98 4.41
CA GLN A 503 22.77 -0.36 3.85
C GLN A 503 21.76 -0.43 2.70
N ASN A 504 20.56 0.13 2.86
CA ASN A 504 19.56 0.18 1.81
C ASN A 504 20.07 0.96 0.59
N PHE A 505 20.86 2.02 0.82
CA PHE A 505 21.49 2.77 -0.25
C PHE A 505 22.59 1.97 -0.97
N LEU A 506 23.38 1.16 -0.24
CA LEU A 506 24.36 0.25 -0.84
C LEU A 506 23.69 -0.83 -1.70
N LEU A 507 22.53 -1.36 -1.28
CA LEU A 507 21.73 -2.27 -2.10
C LEU A 507 21.30 -1.57 -3.40
N ALA A 508 20.85 -0.32 -3.32
CA ALA A 508 20.45 0.45 -4.50
C ALA A 508 21.62 0.69 -5.48
N LEU A 509 22.85 0.86 -4.98
CA LEU A 509 24.07 0.98 -5.81
C LEU A 509 24.36 -0.27 -6.67
N MET A 510 23.81 -1.43 -6.31
CA MET A 510 23.95 -2.66 -7.08
C MET A 510 22.88 -2.83 -8.17
N ASN A 511 21.85 -1.98 -8.18
CA ASN A 511 20.79 -2.09 -9.19
C ASN A 511 21.33 -1.73 -10.59
N PRO A 512 20.90 -2.44 -11.64
CA PRO A 512 21.28 -2.13 -13.00
C PRO A 512 20.99 -0.68 -13.37
N SER A 513 21.92 -0.04 -14.08
CA SER A 513 21.72 1.32 -14.59
C SER A 513 20.61 1.41 -15.65
N ARG A 514 19.98 0.31 -16.07
CA ARG A 514 18.78 0.37 -16.91
C ARG A 514 17.52 0.69 -16.09
N GLU A 515 17.48 0.24 -14.84
CA GLU A 515 16.28 0.25 -13.98
C GLU A 515 16.10 1.57 -13.24
N GLY A 516 17.18 2.28 -12.91
CA GLY A 516 17.12 3.54 -12.17
C GLY A 516 18.31 4.47 -12.40
N ARG A 517 18.28 5.62 -11.74
CA ARG A 517 19.34 6.65 -11.79
C ARG A 517 19.61 7.19 -10.40
N PHE A 518 20.86 7.60 -10.16
CA PHE A 518 21.23 8.38 -8.98
C PHE A 518 21.12 9.87 -9.28
N LEU A 519 20.59 10.60 -8.31
CA LEU A 519 20.35 12.03 -8.34
C LEU A 519 20.93 12.62 -7.06
N TRP A 520 21.36 13.87 -7.12
CA TRP A 520 21.55 14.66 -5.91
C TRP A 520 20.73 15.94 -5.99
N SER A 521 20.33 16.42 -4.82
CA SER A 521 19.62 17.68 -4.64
C SER A 521 20.18 18.44 -3.45
N LYS A 522 20.12 19.77 -3.52
CA LYS A 522 20.58 20.69 -2.47
C LYS A 522 19.40 21.51 -1.96
N GLU A 523 18.96 21.21 -0.74
CA GLU A 523 17.90 21.93 -0.04
C GLU A 523 18.47 22.54 1.25
N ASP A 524 18.38 23.87 1.42
CA ASP A 524 18.77 24.58 2.65
C ASP A 524 20.13 24.17 3.25
N LYS A 525 21.15 24.03 2.40
CA LYS A 525 22.54 23.58 2.69
C LYS A 525 22.72 22.09 2.96
N ASN A 526 21.66 21.31 3.07
CA ASN A 526 21.74 19.85 3.14
C ASN A 526 21.76 19.26 1.73
N ILE A 527 22.72 18.36 1.50
CA ILE A 527 22.83 17.61 0.25
C ILE A 527 22.21 16.24 0.48
N THR A 528 21.32 15.85 -0.42
CA THR A 528 20.68 14.54 -0.42
C THR A 528 21.05 13.82 -1.71
N ILE A 529 21.42 12.55 -1.58
CA ILE A 529 21.64 11.64 -2.71
C ILE A 529 20.47 10.69 -2.74
N ARG A 530 19.87 10.49 -3.91
CA ARG A 530 18.67 9.70 -4.10
C ARG A 530 18.82 8.76 -5.28
N TYR A 531 18.51 7.48 -5.07
CA TYR A 531 18.27 6.54 -6.14
C TYR A 531 16.78 6.60 -6.51
N LEU A 532 16.51 6.89 -7.79
CA LEU A 532 15.18 6.89 -8.36
C LEU A 532 15.03 5.66 -9.25
N LEU A 533 14.09 4.78 -8.91
CA LEU A 533 13.65 3.73 -9.81
C LEU A 533 12.84 4.35 -10.97
N LEU A 534 13.21 4.00 -12.20
CA LEU A 534 12.56 4.48 -13.42
C LEU A 534 11.73 3.38 -14.10
N ASP A 535 12.14 2.12 -13.97
CA ASP A 535 11.46 0.97 -14.54
C ASP A 535 10.83 0.10 -13.43
N PRO A 536 9.51 0.22 -13.17
CA PRO A 536 8.83 -0.61 -12.19
C PRO A 536 8.51 -2.02 -12.69
N SER A 537 8.68 -2.32 -13.99
CA SER A 537 8.23 -3.59 -14.58
C SER A 537 8.94 -4.80 -13.98
N GLU A 538 10.26 -4.75 -13.83
CA GLU A 538 11.06 -5.91 -13.38
C GLU A 538 10.73 -6.32 -11.94
N HIS A 539 10.53 -5.36 -11.04
CA HIS A 539 10.13 -5.66 -9.66
C HIS A 539 8.69 -6.19 -9.56
N PHE A 540 7.80 -5.79 -10.46
CA PHE A 540 6.43 -6.29 -10.48
C PHE A 540 6.29 -7.62 -11.24
N ARG A 541 7.23 -7.92 -12.14
CA ARG A 541 7.25 -9.10 -13.01
C ARG A 541 7.12 -10.41 -12.24
N GLU A 542 7.84 -10.56 -11.13
CA GLU A 542 7.80 -11.77 -10.29
C GLU A 542 6.38 -12.04 -9.74
N VAL A 543 5.62 -11.00 -9.41
CA VAL A 543 4.22 -11.14 -8.95
C VAL A 543 3.35 -11.68 -10.09
N VAL A 544 3.58 -11.17 -11.30
CA VAL A 544 2.79 -11.51 -12.50
C VAL A 544 3.10 -12.91 -13.01
N GLU A 545 4.37 -13.30 -13.07
CA GLU A 545 4.79 -14.62 -13.55
C GLU A 545 4.46 -15.75 -12.55
N SER A 546 4.42 -15.43 -11.25
CA SER A 546 4.05 -16.41 -10.23
C SER A 546 2.54 -16.62 -10.14
N ALA A 547 1.75 -15.54 -10.19
CA ALA A 547 0.31 -15.62 -10.03
C ALA A 547 -0.37 -16.30 -11.24
N ARG A 548 -1.50 -16.97 -11.00
CA ARG A 548 -2.39 -17.44 -12.07
C ARG A 548 -2.98 -16.27 -12.85
N ALA A 549 -3.47 -15.26 -12.12
CA ALA A 549 -4.10 -14.08 -12.70
C ALA A 549 -3.83 -12.87 -11.81
N VAL A 550 -3.62 -11.70 -12.44
CA VAL A 550 -3.42 -10.43 -11.73
C VAL A 550 -4.47 -9.43 -12.19
N ILE A 551 -5.32 -9.00 -11.26
CA ILE A 551 -6.39 -8.02 -11.50
C ILE A 551 -5.96 -6.69 -10.89
N LEU A 552 -5.79 -5.68 -11.73
CA LEU A 552 -5.63 -4.29 -11.31
C LEU A 552 -6.98 -3.58 -11.37
N ALA A 553 -7.50 -3.15 -10.24
CA ALA A 553 -8.76 -2.43 -10.17
C ALA A 553 -8.58 -1.02 -9.59
N GLY A 554 -9.25 -0.03 -10.18
CA GLY A 554 -9.16 1.36 -9.71
C GLY A 554 -10.32 2.22 -10.21
N GLY A 555 -10.54 3.35 -9.54
CA GLY A 555 -11.59 4.30 -9.93
C GLY A 555 -11.20 5.24 -11.08
N THR A 556 -9.91 5.37 -11.35
CA THR A 556 -9.33 6.35 -12.29
C THR A 556 -8.15 5.75 -13.05
N MET A 557 -8.33 4.55 -13.61
CA MET A 557 -7.27 3.83 -14.33
C MET A 557 -7.04 4.37 -15.75
N SER A 558 -7.92 5.23 -16.27
CA SER A 558 -7.76 5.82 -17.60
C SER A 558 -6.70 6.95 -17.61
N PRO A 559 -5.78 6.98 -18.61
CA PRO A 559 -5.63 6.02 -19.72
C PRO A 559 -4.90 4.73 -19.31
N MET A 560 -5.48 3.57 -19.66
CA MET A 560 -4.94 2.25 -19.28
C MET A 560 -3.67 1.85 -20.03
N GLU A 561 -3.37 2.50 -21.16
CA GLU A 561 -2.23 2.18 -22.01
C GLU A 561 -0.89 2.40 -21.30
N GLU A 562 -0.84 3.38 -20.39
CA GLU A 562 0.34 3.65 -19.58
C GLU A 562 0.75 2.44 -18.71
N TYR A 563 -0.22 1.74 -18.13
CA TYR A 563 0.04 0.53 -17.34
C TYR A 563 0.62 -0.58 -18.21
N LYS A 564 0.10 -0.77 -19.43
CA LYS A 564 0.64 -1.76 -20.37
C LYS A 564 2.09 -1.44 -20.72
N GLN A 565 2.36 -0.18 -21.01
CA GLN A 565 3.68 0.26 -21.45
C GLN A 565 4.75 0.30 -20.35
N GLN A 566 4.38 0.55 -19.10
CA GLN A 566 5.33 0.74 -17.99
C GLN A 566 5.41 -0.46 -17.04
N LEU A 567 4.30 -1.16 -16.78
CA LEU A 567 4.30 -2.33 -15.89
C LEU A 567 4.36 -3.64 -16.65
N PHE A 568 3.80 -3.70 -17.86
CA PHE A 568 3.66 -4.93 -18.62
C PHE A 568 4.23 -4.90 -20.05
N PRO A 569 5.39 -4.27 -20.31
CA PRO A 569 5.93 -4.17 -21.67
C PRO A 569 6.28 -5.54 -22.29
N TYR A 570 6.35 -6.58 -21.47
CA TYR A 570 6.66 -7.97 -21.85
C TYR A 570 5.42 -8.84 -22.11
N LEU A 571 4.20 -8.31 -21.96
CA LEU A 571 2.96 -9.05 -22.19
C LEU A 571 2.29 -8.64 -23.50
N ASP A 572 1.97 -9.62 -24.34
CA ASP A 572 1.33 -9.39 -25.63
C ASP A 572 -0.18 -9.11 -25.52
N SER A 573 -0.84 -9.65 -24.49
CA SER A 573 -2.29 -9.52 -24.31
C SER A 573 -2.67 -9.21 -22.87
N ILE A 574 -3.42 -8.12 -22.69
CA ILE A 574 -3.95 -7.66 -21.39
C ILE A 574 -5.44 -7.38 -21.57
N THR A 575 -6.26 -7.92 -20.67
CA THR A 575 -7.70 -7.66 -20.68
C THR A 575 -7.95 -6.27 -20.07
N THR A 576 -8.66 -5.39 -20.78
CA THR A 576 -9.04 -4.07 -20.25
C THR A 576 -10.55 -3.93 -20.20
N PHE A 577 -11.07 -3.41 -19.10
CA PHE A 577 -12.50 -3.18 -18.92
C PHE A 577 -12.74 -1.84 -18.22
N SER A 578 -13.65 -1.02 -18.74
CA SER A 578 -14.04 0.26 -18.13
C SER A 578 -15.57 0.32 -18.02
N CYS A 579 -16.06 0.50 -16.79
CA CYS A 579 -17.47 0.72 -16.51
C CYS A 579 -17.88 2.15 -16.85
N GLY A 580 -19.11 2.30 -17.36
CA GLY A 580 -19.82 3.57 -17.31
C GLY A 580 -20.18 4.00 -15.87
N HIS A 581 -20.78 5.17 -15.72
CA HIS A 581 -21.26 5.66 -14.43
C HIS A 581 -22.76 5.35 -14.24
N LEU A 582 -23.20 5.17 -12.99
CA LEU A 582 -24.60 4.93 -12.63
C LEU A 582 -25.47 6.20 -12.62
N ILE A 583 -24.90 7.37 -12.90
CA ILE A 583 -25.58 8.65 -12.67
C ILE A 583 -26.15 9.16 -13.98
N PRO A 584 -27.40 9.63 -13.98
CA PRO A 584 -27.99 10.19 -15.18
C PRO A 584 -27.24 11.48 -15.58
N PRO A 585 -27.05 11.75 -16.88
CA PRO A 585 -26.38 12.98 -17.33
C PRO A 585 -27.01 14.27 -16.77
N SER A 586 -28.31 14.25 -16.44
CA SER A 586 -29.01 15.39 -15.83
C SER A 586 -28.54 15.74 -14.42
N SER A 587 -27.94 14.81 -13.69
CA SER A 587 -27.41 15.03 -12.34
C SER A 587 -26.00 15.62 -12.33
N LEU A 588 -25.42 15.88 -13.51
CA LEU A 588 -24.05 16.39 -13.63
C LEU A 588 -24.00 17.61 -14.53
N TYR A 589 -23.53 18.72 -13.95
CA TYR A 589 -23.23 19.93 -14.72
C TYR A 589 -21.72 20.13 -14.81
N VAL A 590 -21.14 19.78 -15.96
CA VAL A 590 -19.69 19.90 -16.18
C VAL A 590 -19.40 20.98 -17.22
N ARG A 591 -18.60 22.00 -16.87
CA ARG A 591 -18.20 23.06 -17.81
C ARG A 591 -16.75 23.49 -17.60
N ALA A 592 -16.06 23.74 -18.71
CA ALA A 592 -14.76 24.40 -18.69
C ALA A 592 -14.94 25.92 -18.81
N ILE A 593 -14.33 26.67 -17.89
CA ILE A 593 -14.29 28.13 -17.93
C ILE A 593 -13.04 28.54 -18.71
N THR A 594 -13.24 29.04 -19.93
CA THR A 594 -12.17 29.36 -20.87
C THR A 594 -11.84 30.85 -20.93
N SER A 595 -12.80 31.70 -20.58
CA SER A 595 -12.68 33.16 -20.66
C SER A 595 -13.58 33.87 -19.67
N ASP A 596 -13.23 35.09 -19.32
CA ASP A 596 -14.06 36.05 -18.59
C ASP A 596 -14.14 37.40 -19.36
N ILE A 597 -14.64 38.44 -18.70
CA ILE A 597 -14.75 39.81 -19.24
C ILE A 597 -13.40 40.33 -19.77
N ASP A 598 -12.30 39.96 -19.12
CA ASP A 598 -10.94 40.42 -19.44
C ASP A 598 -10.26 39.52 -20.51
N GLY A 599 -10.93 38.47 -20.99
CA GLY A 599 -10.49 37.61 -22.09
C GLY A 599 -10.15 36.18 -21.66
N ARG A 600 -9.21 35.54 -22.37
CA ARG A 600 -8.85 34.13 -22.11
C ARG A 600 -8.26 33.95 -20.72
N VAL A 601 -8.63 32.87 -20.04
CA VAL A 601 -8.12 32.50 -18.73
C VAL A 601 -7.02 31.45 -18.88
N ASP A 602 -5.85 31.72 -18.30
CA ASP A 602 -4.73 30.78 -18.26
C ASP A 602 -4.06 30.80 -16.89
N PHE A 603 -3.83 29.62 -16.31
CA PHE A 603 -3.10 29.41 -15.05
C PHE A 603 -1.74 28.71 -15.23
N THR A 604 -1.11 28.82 -16.40
CA THR A 604 0.31 28.49 -16.57
C THR A 604 1.16 29.25 -15.55
N PHE A 605 2.31 28.68 -15.17
CA PHE A 605 3.16 29.30 -14.13
C PHE A 605 3.56 30.75 -14.47
N LYS A 606 3.73 31.07 -15.76
CA LYS A 606 4.06 32.42 -16.24
C LYS A 606 2.89 33.41 -16.18
N SER A 607 1.65 32.93 -16.26
CA SER A 607 0.45 33.77 -16.25
C SER A 607 -0.14 33.98 -14.85
N ARG A 608 0.39 33.30 -13.82
CA ARG A 608 -0.02 33.48 -12.42
C ARG A 608 0.48 34.80 -11.89
N THR A 609 -0.41 35.79 -11.88
CA THR A 609 -0.17 37.14 -11.36
C THR A 609 -1.32 37.55 -10.45
N ASP A 610 -1.15 38.66 -9.72
CA ASP A 610 -2.20 39.26 -8.89
C ASP A 610 -3.45 39.60 -9.70
N ALA A 611 -3.30 39.99 -10.97
CA ALA A 611 -4.43 40.21 -11.88
C ALA A 611 -5.23 38.93 -12.16
N THR A 612 -4.54 37.81 -12.38
CA THR A 612 -5.18 36.49 -12.57
C THR A 612 -5.86 36.02 -11.28
N ALA A 613 -5.24 36.26 -10.12
CA ALA A 613 -5.86 35.99 -8.81
C ALA A 613 -7.13 36.83 -8.58
N LEU A 614 -7.13 38.10 -9.00
CA LEU A 614 -8.31 38.98 -8.94
C LEU A 614 -9.45 38.46 -9.84
N ARG A 615 -9.13 38.08 -11.08
CA ARG A 615 -10.08 37.49 -12.05
C ARG A 615 -10.71 36.21 -11.50
N LEU A 616 -9.89 35.31 -10.95
CA LEU A 616 -10.36 34.10 -10.28
C LEU A 616 -11.30 34.42 -9.12
N GLY A 617 -10.92 35.35 -8.24
CA GLY A 617 -11.73 35.73 -7.08
C GLY A 617 -13.10 36.29 -7.45
N ARG A 618 -13.17 37.15 -8.48
CA ARG A 618 -14.44 37.69 -9.01
C ARG A 618 -15.35 36.59 -9.56
N ALA A 619 -14.80 35.71 -10.39
CA ALA A 619 -15.57 34.62 -10.98
C ALA A 619 -16.08 33.64 -9.91
N LEU A 620 -15.24 33.27 -8.94
CA LEU A 620 -15.62 32.41 -7.83
C LEU A 620 -16.70 33.06 -6.95
N ALA A 621 -16.67 34.39 -6.75
CA ALA A 621 -17.69 35.09 -5.97
C ALA A 621 -19.07 35.03 -6.65
N GLU A 622 -19.14 35.19 -7.97
CA GLU A 622 -20.39 35.04 -8.73
C GLU A 622 -20.90 33.59 -8.71
N ILE A 623 -20.00 32.61 -8.86
CA ILE A 623 -20.33 31.18 -8.75
C ILE A 623 -20.86 30.86 -7.34
N ALA A 624 -20.18 31.32 -6.29
CA ALA A 624 -20.53 31.04 -4.90
C ALA A 624 -21.94 31.54 -4.51
N LYS A 625 -22.42 32.63 -5.13
CA LYS A 625 -23.80 33.13 -4.91
C LYS A 625 -24.87 32.15 -5.40
N LYS A 626 -24.58 31.34 -6.43
CA LYS A 626 -25.55 30.43 -7.06
C LYS A 626 -25.50 29.02 -6.49
N VAL A 627 -24.34 28.58 -6.00
CA VAL A 627 -24.16 27.24 -5.45
C VAL A 627 -24.90 27.09 -4.12
N LYS A 628 -25.77 26.07 -4.02
CA LYS A 628 -26.37 25.61 -2.75
C LYS A 628 -25.49 24.52 -2.14
N GLY A 629 -25.35 24.49 -0.82
CA GLY A 629 -24.47 23.55 -0.12
C GLY A 629 -22.97 23.89 -0.23
N GLY A 630 -22.13 22.85 -0.12
CA GLY A 630 -20.68 22.92 -0.12
C GLY A 630 -20.07 23.20 -1.49
N MET A 631 -19.20 24.21 -1.56
CA MET A 631 -18.37 24.53 -2.72
C MET A 631 -16.91 24.22 -2.40
N ILE A 632 -16.24 23.41 -3.22
CA ILE A 632 -14.85 23.00 -3.01
C ILE A 632 -14.02 23.56 -4.16
N VAL A 633 -12.97 24.31 -3.83
CA VAL A 633 -12.05 24.90 -4.82
C VAL A 633 -10.68 24.25 -4.65
N PHE A 634 -10.27 23.50 -5.66
CA PHE A 634 -9.00 22.82 -5.71
C PHE A 634 -7.95 23.66 -6.44
N PHE A 635 -6.87 23.99 -5.74
CA PHE A 635 -5.70 24.68 -6.26
C PHE A 635 -4.59 23.68 -6.65
N PRO A 636 -3.72 24.06 -7.60
CA PRO A 636 -2.64 23.20 -8.08
C PRO A 636 -1.46 23.06 -7.11
N SER A 637 -1.26 24.01 -6.17
CA SER A 637 -0.20 23.93 -5.16
C SER A 637 -0.52 24.77 -3.92
N TYR A 638 0.03 24.38 -2.76
CA TYR A 638 -0.06 25.16 -1.51
C TYR A 638 0.53 26.56 -1.68
N SER A 639 1.67 26.69 -2.37
CA SER A 639 2.28 28.01 -2.64
C SER A 639 1.37 28.96 -3.42
N TYR A 640 0.60 28.43 -4.37
CA TYR A 640 -0.32 29.25 -5.15
C TYR A 640 -1.59 29.59 -4.35
N LEU A 641 -2.09 28.65 -3.54
CA LEU A 641 -3.19 28.91 -2.62
C LEU A 641 -2.82 30.00 -1.60
N GLU A 642 -1.67 29.89 -0.94
CA GLU A 642 -1.19 30.83 0.07
C GLU A 642 -0.98 32.24 -0.50
N SER A 643 -0.32 32.36 -1.65
CA SER A 643 -0.12 33.65 -2.33
C SER A 643 -1.44 34.28 -2.78
N THR A 644 -2.36 33.49 -3.34
CA THR A 644 -3.69 33.96 -3.76
C THR A 644 -4.52 34.41 -2.56
N LEU A 645 -4.49 33.66 -1.46
CA LEU A 645 -5.18 34.01 -0.21
C LEU A 645 -4.62 35.28 0.42
N ALA A 646 -3.29 35.42 0.47
CA ALA A 646 -2.65 36.62 0.98
C ALA A 646 -3.09 37.86 0.18
N PHE A 647 -3.15 37.74 -1.15
CA PHE A 647 -3.64 38.81 -2.02
C PHE A 647 -5.14 39.07 -1.82
N TRP A 648 -6.00 38.04 -1.74
CA TRP A 648 -7.43 38.24 -1.52
C TRP A 648 -7.77 38.90 -0.19
N LYS A 649 -6.95 38.70 0.86
CA LYS A 649 -7.10 39.38 2.15
C LYS A 649 -6.77 40.88 2.10
N THR A 650 -5.96 41.33 1.13
CA THR A 650 -5.70 42.77 0.94
C THR A 650 -6.76 43.47 0.09
N GLN A 651 -7.59 42.68 -0.61
CA GLN A 651 -8.68 43.15 -1.47
C GLN A 651 -10.05 42.90 -0.81
N PRO A 652 -11.13 43.57 -1.25
CA PRO A 652 -12.47 43.33 -0.70
C PRO A 652 -13.06 41.96 -1.08
N ILE A 653 -12.34 41.14 -1.86
CA ILE A 653 -12.80 39.82 -2.33
C ILE A 653 -12.99 38.84 -1.17
N PHE A 654 -12.06 38.79 -0.22
CA PHE A 654 -12.17 37.83 0.88
C PHE A 654 -13.39 38.12 1.77
N SER A 655 -13.65 39.40 2.07
CA SER A 655 -14.85 39.83 2.78
C SER A 655 -16.13 39.55 1.98
N GLN A 656 -16.10 39.63 0.65
CA GLN A 656 -17.22 39.22 -0.20
C GLN A 656 -17.48 37.72 -0.08
N PHE A 657 -16.45 36.88 -0.07
CA PHE A 657 -16.64 35.45 0.14
C PHE A 657 -17.28 35.18 1.50
N GLU A 658 -16.72 35.72 2.58
CA GLU A 658 -17.25 35.52 3.95
C GLU A 658 -18.68 36.01 4.10
N ALA A 659 -19.05 37.10 3.41
CA ALA A 659 -20.42 37.61 3.37
C ALA A 659 -21.39 36.60 2.73
N ILE A 660 -20.97 35.91 1.67
CA ILE A 660 -21.77 34.90 0.96
C ILE A 660 -21.76 33.56 1.75
N LYS A 661 -20.58 33.01 2.06
CA LYS A 661 -20.37 31.70 2.71
C LYS A 661 -19.13 31.72 3.62
N PRO A 662 -19.12 31.00 4.76
CA PRO A 662 -17.91 30.78 5.53
C PRO A 662 -16.84 30.08 4.68
N VAL A 663 -15.60 30.55 4.78
CA VAL A 663 -14.45 30.05 4.01
C VAL A 663 -13.50 29.28 4.92
N PHE A 664 -13.18 28.06 4.52
CA PHE A 664 -12.22 27.18 5.19
C PHE A 664 -11.05 26.91 4.25
N CYS A 665 -9.82 26.89 4.78
CA CYS A 665 -8.61 26.72 3.98
C CYS A 665 -7.80 25.52 4.47
N ASP A 666 -7.27 24.74 3.54
CA ASP A 666 -6.29 23.71 3.82
C ASP A 666 -4.91 24.31 4.05
N GLU A 667 -4.21 23.85 5.08
CA GLU A 667 -2.88 24.32 5.46
C GLU A 667 -1.87 23.17 5.41
N ARG A 668 -0.65 23.44 4.93
CA ARG A 668 0.41 22.42 4.79
C ARG A 668 0.71 21.71 6.12
N SER A 669 0.76 22.47 7.21
CA SER A 669 1.07 22.00 8.56
C SER A 669 -0.15 21.81 9.46
N GLY A 670 -1.36 22.16 8.99
CA GLY A 670 -2.59 22.09 9.78
C GLY A 670 -3.14 20.67 9.95
N ALA A 671 -3.99 20.52 10.96
CA ALA A 671 -4.77 19.30 11.18
C ALA A 671 -5.97 19.28 10.20
N ALA A 672 -5.76 18.66 9.04
CA ALA A 672 -6.78 18.55 7.98
C ALA A 672 -8.13 18.02 8.49
N GLU A 673 -8.12 17.05 9.41
CA GLU A 673 -9.33 16.47 10.00
C GLU A 673 -10.16 17.49 10.80
N THR A 674 -9.51 18.41 11.54
CA THR A 674 -10.24 19.44 12.28
C THR A 674 -10.89 20.46 11.36
N THR A 675 -10.20 20.86 10.29
CA THR A 675 -10.74 21.77 9.26
C THR A 675 -11.91 21.15 8.53
N PHE A 676 -11.83 19.86 8.21
CA PHE A 676 -12.93 19.16 7.55
C PHE A 676 -14.15 18.99 8.48
N ARG A 677 -13.91 18.75 9.77
CA ARG A 677 -15.00 18.67 10.76
C ARG A 677 -15.76 19.99 10.87
N THR A 678 -15.05 21.11 11.03
CA THR A 678 -15.69 22.44 11.13
C THR A 678 -16.40 22.85 9.84
N TYR A 679 -15.85 22.49 8.69
CA TYR A 679 -16.51 22.64 7.38
C TYR A 679 -17.82 21.86 7.32
N SER A 680 -17.81 20.60 7.75
CA SER A 680 -18.99 19.71 7.74
C SER A 680 -20.07 20.23 8.69
N GLU A 681 -19.69 20.68 9.89
CA GLU A 681 -20.59 21.31 10.87
C GLU A 681 -21.23 22.59 10.32
N ALA A 682 -20.47 23.42 9.60
CA ALA A 682 -20.98 24.65 9.00
C ALA A 682 -22.04 24.39 7.91
N ILE A 683 -21.87 23.31 7.12
CA ILE A 683 -22.85 22.89 6.12
C ILE A 683 -24.10 22.32 6.80
N ALA A 684 -23.93 21.46 7.80
CA ALA A 684 -25.04 20.85 8.53
C ALA A 684 -25.87 21.90 9.30
N GLY A 685 -25.23 22.93 9.86
CA GLY A 685 -25.88 24.00 10.60
C GLY A 685 -26.59 25.05 9.74
N SER A 686 -26.36 25.06 8.42
CA SER A 686 -26.96 26.05 7.51
C SER A 686 -27.17 25.45 6.12
N SER A 687 -28.25 24.67 5.97
CA SER A 687 -28.62 24.00 4.71
C SER A 687 -28.76 24.96 3.51
N THR A 688 -29.04 26.24 3.75
CA THR A 688 -29.21 27.25 2.69
C THR A 688 -27.94 28.06 2.39
N ARG A 689 -27.10 28.35 3.40
CA ARG A 689 -25.89 29.18 3.23
C ARG A 689 -24.73 28.36 2.67
N GLY A 690 -24.56 27.10 3.09
CA GLY A 690 -23.43 26.26 2.68
C GLY A 690 -22.06 26.82 3.11
N ALA A 691 -20.97 26.28 2.57
CA ALA A 691 -19.59 26.68 2.92
C ALA A 691 -18.62 26.56 1.73
N ILE A 692 -17.51 27.30 1.75
CA ILE A 692 -16.43 27.21 0.77
C ILE A 692 -15.23 26.51 1.41
N LEU A 693 -14.70 25.48 0.75
CA LEU A 693 -13.46 24.82 1.14
C LEU A 693 -12.40 25.06 0.06
N LEU A 694 -11.32 25.76 0.41
CA LEU A 694 -10.16 25.96 -0.45
C LEU A 694 -9.12 24.88 -0.11
N SER A 695 -8.83 23.99 -1.04
CA SER A 695 -7.92 22.85 -0.85
C SER A 695 -6.94 22.72 -2.02
N VAL A 696 -5.97 21.82 -1.89
CA VAL A 696 -4.92 21.59 -2.88
C VAL A 696 -5.04 20.18 -3.44
N ILE A 697 -4.89 20.03 -4.76
CA ILE A 697 -4.87 18.74 -5.43
C ILE A 697 -3.63 17.96 -5.01
N GLY A 698 -3.80 16.70 -4.59
CA GLY A 698 -2.75 15.89 -3.98
C GLY A 698 -2.45 16.26 -2.52
N GLY A 699 -3.20 17.20 -1.94
CA GLY A 699 -3.18 17.51 -0.51
C GLY A 699 -3.96 16.50 0.33
N LYS A 700 -3.81 16.58 1.66
CA LYS A 700 -4.39 15.63 2.63
C LYS A 700 -5.91 15.47 2.47
N LEU A 701 -6.64 16.60 2.32
CA LEU A 701 -8.09 16.61 2.14
C LEU A 701 -8.54 16.04 0.78
N SER A 702 -7.69 16.11 -0.24
CA SER A 702 -7.99 15.64 -1.59
C SER A 702 -7.68 14.15 -1.83
N GLU A 703 -6.98 13.47 -0.92
CA GLU A 703 -6.66 12.03 -1.02
C GLU A 703 -7.44 11.15 -0.04
N GLY A 704 -7.74 11.65 1.16
CA GLY A 704 -8.31 10.81 2.23
C GLY A 704 -9.82 10.92 2.43
N ILE A 705 -10.46 11.96 1.88
CA ILE A 705 -11.82 12.36 2.28
C ILE A 705 -12.82 12.19 1.15
N ASN A 706 -14.07 11.90 1.53
CA ASN A 706 -15.21 11.79 0.63
C ASN A 706 -16.16 12.97 0.85
N PHE A 707 -16.52 13.69 -0.21
CA PHE A 707 -17.44 14.83 -0.16
C PHE A 707 -18.82 14.37 -0.66
N ALA A 708 -19.53 13.62 0.15
CA ALA A 708 -20.85 13.09 -0.22
C ALA A 708 -21.93 14.17 -0.07
N ASP A 709 -22.94 14.12 -0.93
CA ASP A 709 -24.15 14.94 -0.83
C ASP A 709 -23.85 16.45 -0.72
N ASP A 710 -24.41 17.10 0.30
CA ASP A 710 -24.33 18.55 0.48
C ASP A 710 -22.92 19.03 0.85
N LEU A 711 -22.00 18.11 1.19
CA LEU A 711 -20.60 18.42 1.45
C LEU A 711 -19.85 18.82 0.17
N GLY A 712 -20.38 18.57 -1.03
CA GLY A 712 -19.70 18.89 -2.28
C GLY A 712 -20.64 19.07 -3.46
N ARG A 713 -21.52 20.07 -3.48
CA ARG A 713 -22.42 20.27 -4.63
C ARG A 713 -21.76 20.98 -5.82
N CYS A 714 -20.68 21.72 -5.58
CA CYS A 714 -19.89 22.36 -6.62
C CYS A 714 -18.41 22.15 -6.39
N VAL A 715 -17.72 21.63 -7.40
CA VAL A 715 -16.27 21.46 -7.42
C VAL A 715 -15.68 22.37 -8.46
N VAL A 716 -14.73 23.20 -8.07
CA VAL A 716 -13.96 24.03 -8.99
C VAL A 716 -12.52 23.57 -8.99
N VAL A 717 -11.99 23.24 -10.17
CA VAL A 717 -10.58 22.87 -10.36
C VAL A 717 -9.87 24.05 -11.00
N VAL A 718 -8.97 24.71 -10.25
CA VAL A 718 -8.24 25.88 -10.72
C VAL A 718 -6.96 25.45 -11.43
N GLY A 719 -6.86 25.76 -12.72
CA GLY A 719 -5.70 25.42 -13.52
C GLY A 719 -5.49 23.91 -13.69
N LEU A 720 -4.31 23.57 -14.22
CA LEU A 720 -3.82 22.19 -14.34
C LEU A 720 -2.68 21.97 -13.33
N PRO A 721 -2.78 20.98 -12.41
CA PRO A 721 -1.74 20.67 -11.43
C PRO A 721 -0.55 19.94 -12.06
N TYR A 722 0.17 20.62 -12.95
CA TYR A 722 1.39 20.05 -13.52
C TYR A 722 2.46 19.91 -12.44
N PRO A 723 3.17 18.77 -12.38
CA PRO A 723 4.34 18.63 -11.55
C PRO A 723 5.45 19.58 -12.03
N ASN A 724 6.40 19.87 -11.13
CA ASN A 724 7.52 20.72 -11.50
C ASN A 724 8.49 19.96 -12.41
N LEU A 725 8.38 20.20 -13.72
CA LEU A 725 9.20 19.56 -14.76
C LEU A 725 10.68 19.94 -14.69
N GLU A 726 11.03 21.00 -13.95
CA GLU A 726 12.43 21.43 -13.81
C GLU A 726 13.22 20.61 -12.79
N THR A 727 12.52 19.81 -11.98
CA THR A 727 13.13 18.96 -10.96
C THR A 727 13.99 17.86 -11.61
N PRO A 728 15.16 17.51 -11.02
CA PRO A 728 16.02 16.47 -11.56
C PRO A 728 15.32 15.11 -11.65
N GLU A 729 14.36 14.82 -10.76
CA GLU A 729 13.54 13.60 -10.83
C GLU A 729 12.76 13.55 -12.13
N TRP A 730 12.04 14.62 -12.43
CA TRP A 730 11.19 14.70 -13.61
C TRP A 730 12.01 14.71 -14.88
N LYS A 731 13.10 15.48 -14.93
CA LYS A 731 14.02 15.48 -16.09
C LYS A 731 14.53 14.07 -16.41
N SER A 732 14.95 13.33 -15.39
CA SER A 732 15.43 11.95 -15.56
C SER A 732 14.33 11.01 -16.04
N LYS A 733 13.12 11.14 -15.48
CA LYS A 733 11.96 10.34 -15.90
C LYS A 733 11.54 10.66 -17.34
N MET A 734 11.56 11.93 -17.73
CA MET A 734 11.27 12.35 -19.10
C MET A 734 12.29 11.79 -20.08
N GLN A 735 13.58 11.86 -19.76
CA GLN A 735 14.64 11.26 -20.59
C GLN A 735 14.46 9.76 -20.77
N TYR A 736 14.17 9.04 -19.69
CA TYR A 736 13.91 7.59 -19.76
C TYR A 736 12.70 7.25 -20.64
N LEU A 737 11.59 7.98 -20.48
CA LEU A 737 10.40 7.77 -21.32
C LEU A 737 10.67 8.10 -22.79
N GLU A 738 11.49 9.11 -23.07
CA GLU A 738 11.92 9.47 -24.43
C GLU A 738 12.83 8.40 -25.05
N GLU A 739 13.69 7.76 -24.26
CA GLU A 739 14.50 6.62 -24.69
C GLU A 739 13.62 5.41 -25.04
N GLN A 740 12.65 5.09 -24.18
CA GLN A 740 11.67 4.00 -24.41
C GLN A 740 10.74 4.27 -25.59
N ALA A 741 10.30 5.52 -25.77
CA ALA A 741 9.53 5.91 -26.95
C ALA A 741 10.38 5.75 -28.23
N GLY A 742 11.67 6.12 -28.16
CA GLY A 742 12.62 5.96 -29.25
C GLY A 742 12.81 4.51 -29.68
N THR A 743 12.86 3.55 -28.74
CA THR A 743 12.96 2.12 -29.08
C THR A 743 11.69 1.57 -29.73
N ARG A 744 10.53 2.18 -29.44
CA ARG A 744 9.22 1.83 -30.04
C ARG A 744 8.93 2.54 -31.36
N GLY A 745 9.78 3.48 -31.79
CA GLY A 745 9.57 4.29 -33.00
C GLY A 745 8.58 5.45 -32.81
N GLU A 746 8.26 5.82 -31.57
CA GLU A 746 7.36 6.92 -31.24
C GLU A 746 8.11 8.27 -31.17
N ALA A 747 7.37 9.37 -31.34
CA ALA A 747 7.93 10.71 -31.24
C ALA A 747 8.31 11.03 -29.78
N LYS A 748 9.62 11.04 -29.49
CA LYS A 748 10.20 11.25 -28.13
C LYS A 748 9.48 12.34 -27.32
N ARG A 749 9.40 13.57 -27.83
CA ARG A 749 8.79 14.72 -27.13
C ARG A 749 7.29 14.58 -26.87
N THR A 750 6.60 13.73 -27.62
CA THR A 750 5.17 13.49 -27.43
C THR A 750 4.95 12.62 -26.19
N ALA A 751 5.74 11.56 -26.02
CA ALA A 751 5.63 10.64 -24.90
C ALA A 751 5.91 11.30 -23.54
N SER A 752 6.96 12.11 -23.44
CA SER A 752 7.30 12.85 -22.21
C SER A 752 6.18 13.81 -21.79
N ARG A 753 5.69 14.60 -22.75
CA ARG A 753 4.57 15.53 -22.55
C ARG A 753 3.27 14.81 -22.19
N GLU A 754 2.97 13.71 -22.87
CA GLU A 754 1.78 12.90 -22.63
C GLU A 754 1.77 12.32 -21.22
N TYR A 755 2.91 11.82 -20.74
CA TYR A 755 3.06 11.33 -19.38
C TYR A 755 2.81 12.43 -18.34
N ALA A 756 3.40 13.62 -18.51
CA ALA A 756 3.19 14.76 -17.61
C ALA A 756 1.70 15.14 -17.52
N GLU A 757 1.00 15.12 -18.65
CA GLU A 757 -0.44 15.34 -18.72
C GLU A 757 -1.25 14.22 -18.07
N ASN A 758 -0.85 12.96 -18.24
CA ASN A 758 -1.56 11.83 -17.63
C ASN A 758 -1.43 11.86 -16.10
N VAL A 759 -0.25 12.22 -15.58
CA VAL A 759 -0.07 12.44 -14.14
C VAL A 759 -0.96 13.59 -13.65
N CYS A 760 -0.95 14.72 -14.36
CA CYS A 760 -1.79 15.88 -14.04
C CYS A 760 -3.29 15.52 -14.02
N MET A 761 -3.78 14.86 -15.08
CA MET A 761 -5.20 14.52 -15.22
C MET A 761 -5.64 13.41 -14.27
N ARG A 762 -4.78 12.45 -13.92
CA ARG A 762 -5.09 11.47 -12.86
C ARG A 762 -5.37 12.16 -11.52
N SER A 763 -4.55 13.14 -11.13
CA SER A 763 -4.78 13.90 -9.90
C SER A 763 -6.08 14.71 -9.95
N VAL A 764 -6.41 15.32 -11.09
CA VAL A 764 -7.68 16.04 -11.30
C VAL A 764 -8.88 15.07 -11.21
N ASN A 765 -8.83 13.96 -11.94
CA ASN A 765 -9.90 12.96 -11.98
C ASN A 765 -10.13 12.34 -10.59
N GLN A 766 -9.06 12.13 -9.83
CA GLN A 766 -9.15 11.63 -8.46
C GLN A 766 -9.84 12.64 -7.52
N ALA A 767 -9.55 13.94 -7.66
CA ALA A 767 -10.21 14.97 -6.87
C ALA A 767 -11.71 15.08 -7.22
N ILE A 768 -12.05 15.06 -8.52
CA ILE A 768 -13.43 15.16 -9.00
C ILE A 768 -14.26 13.93 -8.63
N GLY A 769 -13.69 12.73 -8.77
CA GLY A 769 -14.37 11.47 -8.44
C GLY A 769 -14.75 11.33 -6.96
N ARG A 770 -14.37 12.29 -6.10
CA ARG A 770 -14.69 12.24 -4.67
C ARG A 770 -16.05 12.78 -4.29
N VAL A 771 -16.67 13.47 -5.21
CA VAL A 771 -17.86 14.27 -4.95
C VAL A 771 -19.14 13.52 -5.27
N ILE A 772 -19.01 12.44 -6.02
CA ILE A 772 -20.11 11.63 -6.48
C ILE A 772 -20.01 10.25 -5.84
N ARG A 773 -21.05 9.82 -5.11
CA ARG A 773 -20.97 8.58 -4.30
C ARG A 773 -22.05 7.55 -4.52
N HIS A 774 -23.22 7.93 -4.98
CA HIS A 774 -24.30 6.99 -5.27
C HIS A 774 -25.12 7.44 -6.47
N LYS A 775 -25.99 6.56 -6.97
CA LYS A 775 -26.80 6.80 -8.17
C LYS A 775 -27.69 8.06 -8.10
N ASP A 776 -28.12 8.41 -6.88
CA ASP A 776 -29.03 9.55 -6.65
C ASP A 776 -28.27 10.85 -6.32
N ASP A 777 -26.94 10.82 -6.39
CA ASP A 777 -26.10 11.98 -6.10
C ASP A 777 -26.00 12.90 -7.33
N TRP A 778 -25.70 14.17 -7.09
CA TRP A 778 -25.59 15.18 -8.13
C TRP A 778 -24.60 16.27 -7.74
N ALA A 779 -23.87 16.76 -8.73
CA ALA A 779 -22.83 17.76 -8.52
C ALA A 779 -22.56 18.57 -9.79
N SER A 780 -22.07 19.79 -9.58
CA SER A 780 -21.51 20.63 -10.62
C SER A 780 -19.98 20.60 -10.56
N ILE A 781 -19.32 20.49 -11.71
CA ILE A 781 -17.86 20.41 -11.85
C ILE A 781 -17.43 21.50 -12.83
N LEU A 782 -16.68 22.48 -12.32
CA LEU A 782 -16.19 23.62 -13.09
C LEU A 782 -14.67 23.51 -13.25
N LEU A 783 -14.21 23.39 -14.49
CA LEU A 783 -12.79 23.28 -14.84
C LEU A 783 -12.27 24.65 -15.25
N PHE A 784 -11.54 25.33 -14.36
CA PHE A 784 -11.17 26.73 -14.52
C PHE A 784 -9.77 26.86 -15.15
N ASP A 785 -9.70 26.63 -16.46
CA ASP A 785 -8.54 26.90 -17.33
C ASP A 785 -8.96 26.73 -18.80
N ALA A 786 -8.53 27.61 -19.70
CA ALA A 786 -8.84 27.47 -21.12
C ALA A 786 -8.30 26.17 -21.74
N ARG A 787 -7.24 25.58 -21.18
CA ARG A 787 -6.63 24.33 -21.70
C ARG A 787 -7.51 23.10 -21.51
N TYR A 788 -8.53 23.15 -20.64
CA TYR A 788 -9.50 22.06 -20.54
C TYR A 788 -10.41 21.93 -21.77
N ALA A 789 -10.51 22.97 -22.61
CA ALA A 789 -11.19 22.91 -23.89
C ALA A 789 -10.36 22.22 -24.99
N ASP A 790 -9.04 22.09 -24.81
CA ASP A 790 -8.18 21.42 -25.79
C ASP A 790 -8.52 19.92 -25.84
N ASP A 791 -8.75 19.38 -27.04
CA ASP A 791 -9.16 17.98 -27.26
C ASP A 791 -8.25 16.96 -26.56
N ARG A 792 -6.95 17.26 -26.52
CA ARG A 792 -5.93 16.42 -25.87
C ARG A 792 -6.08 16.30 -24.35
N ILE A 793 -6.51 17.37 -23.68
CA ILE A 793 -6.73 17.35 -22.22
C ILE A 793 -8.13 16.79 -21.95
N ARG A 794 -9.11 17.21 -22.75
CA ARG A 794 -10.50 16.77 -22.67
C ARG A 794 -10.65 15.26 -22.86
N SER A 795 -9.86 14.64 -23.75
CA SER A 795 -9.89 13.19 -23.98
C SER A 795 -9.39 12.36 -22.80
N LYS A 796 -8.67 12.98 -21.85
CA LYS A 796 -8.13 12.35 -20.63
C LYS A 796 -9.10 12.44 -19.44
N LEU A 797 -10.24 13.11 -19.61
CA LEU A 797 -11.32 13.06 -18.63
C LEU A 797 -12.01 11.68 -18.73
N PRO A 798 -12.54 11.15 -17.60
CA PRO A 798 -13.33 9.94 -17.59
C PRO A 798 -14.51 10.03 -18.56
N GLY A 799 -14.86 8.92 -19.21
CA GLY A 799 -15.90 8.90 -20.24
C GLY A 799 -17.24 9.51 -19.78
N TRP A 800 -17.62 9.28 -18.52
CA TRP A 800 -18.86 9.80 -17.94
C TRP A 800 -18.84 11.31 -17.66
N ILE A 801 -17.67 11.90 -17.41
CA ILE A 801 -17.52 13.37 -17.32
C ILE A 801 -17.57 13.94 -18.73
N ARG A 802 -16.80 13.33 -19.64
CA ARG A 802 -16.67 13.78 -21.04
C ARG A 802 -18.02 13.81 -21.76
N SER A 803 -18.90 12.84 -21.51
CA SER A 803 -20.25 12.81 -22.09
C SER A 803 -21.15 13.97 -21.62
N SER A 804 -20.86 14.56 -20.45
CA SER A 804 -21.63 15.67 -19.89
C SER A 804 -21.04 17.05 -20.23
N VAL A 805 -19.85 17.10 -20.83
CA VAL A 805 -19.24 18.33 -21.36
C VAL A 805 -19.91 18.66 -22.69
N ASP A 806 -20.75 19.71 -22.71
CA ASP A 806 -21.43 20.15 -23.92
C ASP A 806 -20.46 20.92 -24.83
N GLU A 807 -20.26 20.40 -26.04
CA GLU A 807 -19.28 20.92 -27.01
C GLU A 807 -19.68 22.28 -27.60
N LYS A 808 -20.95 22.70 -27.44
CA LYS A 808 -21.52 23.85 -28.14
C LYS A 808 -21.79 25.08 -27.26
N THR A 809 -21.58 24.98 -25.94
CA THR A 809 -21.85 26.09 -25.01
C THR A 809 -20.63 26.97 -24.77
N ASP A 810 -20.83 28.29 -24.75
CA ASP A 810 -19.78 29.29 -24.51
C ASP A 810 -19.15 29.12 -23.12
N GLY A 811 -17.82 28.98 -23.06
CA GLY A 811 -17.03 28.81 -21.84
C GLY A 811 -16.78 30.10 -21.06
N ARG A 812 -17.53 31.17 -21.37
CA ARG A 812 -17.49 32.44 -20.62
C ARG A 812 -18.10 32.29 -19.23
N VAL A 813 -17.49 32.96 -18.24
CA VAL A 813 -17.94 32.93 -16.83
C VAL A 813 -19.44 33.24 -16.72
N GLU A 814 -19.96 34.24 -17.42
CA GLU A 814 -21.37 34.62 -17.35
C GLU A 814 -22.31 33.49 -17.82
N GLY A 815 -21.95 32.84 -18.94
CA GLY A 815 -22.71 31.71 -19.48
C GLY A 815 -22.67 30.50 -18.54
N VAL A 816 -21.51 30.22 -17.94
CA VAL A 816 -21.35 29.14 -16.97
C VAL A 816 -22.16 29.40 -15.71
N VAL A 817 -22.17 30.64 -15.19
CA VAL A 817 -22.96 31.05 -14.01
C VAL A 817 -24.46 30.94 -14.28
N ALA A 818 -24.93 31.34 -15.47
CA ALA A 818 -26.34 31.21 -15.85
C ALA A 818 -26.77 29.74 -15.95
N GLY A 819 -25.95 28.88 -16.57
CA GLY A 819 -26.22 27.44 -16.62
C GLY A 819 -26.15 26.77 -15.24
N LEU A 820 -25.27 27.25 -14.36
CA LEU A 820 -25.18 26.78 -12.99
C LEU A 820 -26.44 27.14 -12.19
N GLU A 821 -26.96 28.35 -12.34
CA GLU A 821 -28.22 28.76 -11.72
C GLU A 821 -29.37 27.84 -12.15
N ALA A 822 -29.50 27.56 -13.45
CA ALA A 822 -30.50 26.65 -13.99
C ALA A 822 -30.36 25.20 -13.47
N PHE A 823 -29.15 24.77 -13.11
CA PHE A 823 -28.91 23.45 -12.54
C PHE A 823 -29.29 23.34 -11.06
N PHE A 824 -29.17 24.44 -10.30
CA PHE A 824 -29.50 24.49 -8.86
C PHE A 824 -30.94 24.93 -8.55
N THR A 825 -31.69 25.41 -9.55
CA THR A 825 -33.13 25.72 -9.49
C THR A 825 -33.95 24.55 -9.97
#